data_AF-A0A9R0ANY3-F1
#
_entry.id   AF-A0A9R0ANY3-F1
#
_cell.length_a   1.000
_cell.length_b   1.000
_cell.length_c   1.000
_cell.angle_alpha   90.00
_cell.angle_beta   90.00
_cell.angle_gamma   90.00
#
_symmetry.space_group_name_H-M   'P 1'
#
loop_
_entity.id
_entity.type
_entity.pdbx_description
1 polymer ?
#
loop_
_entity_poly.entity_id
_entity_poly.type
_entity_poly.pdbx_seq_one_letter_code
_entity_poly.pdbx_strand_id
1 'polypeptide(L)'
;MTSNDKENTHNHIGSTSNQKETQTSTSILPTRTNIQQQNTDTTGSASNQKDSQTSTSILPTHTTIQQQNTDTAGSTSKQKETQTSTSILPTSTTIQQQNTDTADAGTSDAGNQTDSTLTTSPNTNITKETGPSPSHTPTQTPLSPDQETQPRTSNDTITSPPITTITPLTSTQPPSTLHTFTSITDTTGSPCQYSVLKSMKEKEAHVVNINGSKNQNYTISIKDKHNEIRAEQISNQTAFEIPFEWLKPCTVYTVSVDDCKLSGNNTFTSSKNGETVPKTVVSSVTDNKVCLNGVFTGIQWNLTECVNITEQNSCVSSTHTVVLDTCTYTMNVDLPPVKPLINFNETIPSQFEWMNKPARCNATLIINCTNNENKSSTIHDLNTPVSLLPDTEYNCTGEYPYEKQHIKSNELSFQIKCDWRNNGQFQQRSNSSLKISWNSLEGDKCSGIKWDSYSVSCKIRGSDGSSDRVNCTKLSGTSAVCNITRLTPYKKYDCNITGTVNQKYYRIYTGNNATLSDKPSIKPETKVPKIIHPSHNSLEINCEKMKKDLVWNGGEGTFTAEITYNGETITAGPEDKCFFTFSDLYYLATYDVKITAVNKEGDSAFITYKANTLYNDKAVVGFLVFLIIVTSVALLFVLFKIYLLKRKRTAEDEEIPLTPEPLRRVEPIYADGLVEAYKTKIADESRLFMDEFQSIPRIFSNYTIKEAKKQENQSKNRYVDILPYDYNRVTLSAGGEDDYINASFIEGYQEPKKYIAAQGPKDETVCDFWQMVWEQKSSIIVMVTRCEEGNKIKCAQYWPSLDRETEIFDDFVVKIRSEQHCPDYIIRHLILNNKREKASEREVTHIQFISWPDHGVPGDPSLLLKLRRRVNSFKNFFSGPIVIHCSAGVGRTGTYIGIDAMIESLEAEGRVDIYGYVAKLRRQRCLMVQVEAQYILIHTALIEYTMFGETEVSLSEFHSVLNTLRQKDGSDPSLLEMEFQKLPKFKKWRTINTGSSEDNKKKNRYSDVIPCQ
;
A
#
# COMPACT_ATOMS: atom_id res chain seq x y z
N MET A 1 10.11 -50.40 16.48
CA MET A 1 10.89 -50.96 17.61
C MET A 1 10.13 -50.69 18.89
N THR A 2 10.29 -51.55 19.89
CA THR A 2 9.98 -51.38 21.33
C THR A 2 8.62 -50.78 21.76
N SER A 3 7.85 -51.31 22.72
CA SER A 3 7.60 -52.66 23.29
C SER A 3 7.07 -52.47 24.71
N ASN A 4 6.15 -53.34 25.12
CA ASN A 4 5.70 -53.57 26.50
C ASN A 4 4.88 -52.44 27.16
N ASP A 5 4.19 -52.69 28.27
CA ASP A 5 3.29 -53.78 28.73
C ASP A 5 3.05 -53.53 30.24
N LYS A 6 1.81 -53.75 30.72
CA LYS A 6 1.51 -54.19 32.11
C LYS A 6 1.83 -53.19 33.27
N GLU A 7 1.25 -53.31 34.48
CA GLU A 7 0.34 -54.34 35.04
C GLU A 7 -0.62 -53.77 36.13
N ASN A 8 -1.75 -54.48 36.37
CA ASN A 8 -2.47 -54.75 37.65
C ASN A 8 -2.58 -53.68 38.77
N THR A 9 -3.68 -53.49 39.53
CA THR A 9 -4.95 -54.26 39.78
C THR A 9 -6.00 -53.30 40.45
N HIS A 10 -7.17 -53.61 41.05
CA HIS A 10 -7.82 -54.86 41.49
C HIS A 10 -9.38 -54.81 41.52
N ASN A 11 -10.00 -55.57 42.45
CA ASN A 11 -11.43 -55.83 42.71
C ASN A 11 -12.08 -54.76 43.63
N HIS A 12 -13.41 -54.64 43.89
CA HIS A 12 -14.45 -55.67 44.09
C HIS A 12 -15.92 -55.17 43.89
N ILE A 13 -16.77 -56.11 43.43
CA ILE A 13 -18.20 -56.39 43.78
C ILE A 13 -19.16 -55.25 44.24
N GLY A 14 -20.33 -55.16 43.59
CA GLY A 14 -21.57 -54.55 44.09
C GLY A 14 -22.76 -54.79 43.13
N SER A 15 -24.02 -54.93 43.60
CA SER A 15 -25.12 -55.47 42.76
C SER A 15 -26.52 -54.85 42.93
N THR A 16 -27.26 -54.84 41.80
CA THR A 16 -28.73 -55.03 41.66
C THR A 16 -29.77 -54.10 42.33
N SER A 17 -30.65 -53.55 41.48
CA SER A 17 -32.08 -53.20 41.76
C SER A 17 -32.34 -51.93 42.62
N ASN A 18 -33.55 -51.34 42.66
CA ASN A 18 -34.86 -51.81 42.17
C ASN A 18 -35.81 -50.68 41.70
N GLN A 19 -37.02 -51.04 41.22
CA GLN A 19 -38.06 -50.14 40.67
C GLN A 19 -38.94 -49.44 41.74
N LYS A 20 -39.57 -48.31 41.38
CA LYS A 20 -41.03 -47.98 41.47
C LYS A 20 -41.27 -46.50 41.10
N GLU A 21 -42.13 -46.14 40.13
CA GLU A 21 -43.62 -46.14 40.07
C GLU A 21 -44.31 -44.86 40.59
N THR A 22 -44.87 -44.10 39.65
CA THR A 22 -46.29 -43.65 39.57
C THR A 22 -46.92 -42.90 40.77
N GLN A 23 -47.34 -41.63 40.55
CA GLN A 23 -48.78 -41.24 40.50
C GLN A 23 -49.01 -39.75 40.13
N THR A 24 -50.28 -39.34 40.05
CA THR A 24 -50.80 -38.17 39.32
C THR A 24 -51.54 -37.14 40.19
N SER A 25 -51.79 -35.96 39.58
CA SER A 25 -53.03 -35.14 39.70
C SER A 25 -53.12 -33.99 40.72
N THR A 26 -53.99 -33.02 40.37
CA THR A 26 -54.55 -31.90 41.15
C THR A 26 -53.63 -30.75 41.63
N SER A 27 -54.10 -29.51 41.87
CA SER A 27 -55.11 -28.65 41.17
C SER A 27 -55.21 -27.26 41.85
N ILE A 28 -55.67 -26.23 41.11
CA ILE A 28 -56.35 -25.00 41.61
C ILE A 28 -55.49 -23.87 42.23
N LEU A 29 -55.96 -22.63 42.02
CA LEU A 29 -55.52 -21.30 42.49
C LEU A 29 -55.96 -21.02 43.97
N PRO A 30 -55.88 -19.79 44.53
CA PRO A 30 -54.82 -18.76 44.50
C PRO A 30 -54.49 -18.21 45.92
N THR A 31 -53.44 -17.37 46.07
CA THR A 31 -53.42 -16.37 47.18
C THR A 31 -52.67 -15.08 46.79
N ARG A 32 -53.06 -13.96 47.39
CA ARG A 32 -52.52 -12.60 47.16
C ARG A 32 -52.56 -11.84 48.49
N THR A 33 -51.40 -11.43 49.01
CA THR A 33 -51.33 -10.54 50.19
C THR A 33 -50.11 -9.60 50.10
N ASN A 34 -50.26 -8.38 50.62
CA ASN A 34 -49.25 -7.32 50.54
C ASN A 34 -48.38 -7.27 51.79
N ILE A 35 -47.26 -6.52 51.71
CA ILE A 35 -46.71 -5.76 52.85
C ILE A 35 -46.69 -4.27 52.44
N GLN A 36 -46.94 -3.37 53.40
CA GLN A 36 -47.05 -1.93 53.19
C GLN A 36 -45.88 -1.17 53.84
N GLN A 37 -45.53 0.00 53.30
CA GLN A 37 -45.52 1.31 53.99
C GLN A 37 -45.15 2.42 52.96
N GLN A 38 -45.99 3.43 52.72
CA GLN A 38 -46.06 4.75 53.43
C GLN A 38 -44.80 5.62 53.19
N ASN A 39 -44.86 6.91 52.82
CA ASN A 39 -45.92 7.93 52.64
C ASN A 39 -45.38 9.03 51.64
N THR A 40 -46.04 10.12 51.20
CA THR A 40 -47.32 10.83 51.48
C THR A 40 -47.70 11.74 50.26
N ASP A 41 -48.92 12.29 50.23
CA ASP A 41 -49.34 13.61 49.65
C ASP A 41 -49.13 13.96 48.15
N THR A 42 -49.97 14.75 47.45
CA THR A 42 -51.29 15.38 47.76
C THR A 42 -52.12 15.66 46.47
N THR A 43 -53.46 15.70 46.58
CA THR A 43 -54.46 16.35 45.67
C THR A 43 -54.56 15.94 44.17
N GLY A 44 -55.74 15.90 43.51
CA GLY A 44 -57.14 15.98 43.97
C GLY A 44 -58.14 16.57 42.94
N SER A 45 -59.29 15.92 42.70
CA SER A 45 -60.43 16.37 41.84
C SER A 45 -60.16 16.42 40.32
N ALA A 46 -61.09 16.29 39.35
CA ALA A 46 -62.51 15.87 39.23
C ALA A 46 -62.64 15.22 37.81
N SER A 47 -63.36 14.14 37.50
CA SER A 47 -64.76 13.70 37.72
C SER A 47 -65.78 14.18 36.67
N ASN A 48 -66.68 13.26 36.28
CA ASN A 48 -67.98 13.45 35.56
C ASN A 48 -67.97 13.88 34.07
N GLN A 49 -69.02 13.60 33.26
CA GLN A 49 -69.95 12.44 33.12
C GLN A 49 -70.93 12.70 31.94
N LYS A 50 -71.49 11.64 31.30
CA LYS A 50 -72.85 11.60 30.67
C LYS A 50 -73.11 12.52 29.44
N ASP A 51 -74.16 12.35 28.61
CA ASP A 51 -75.06 11.20 28.35
C ASP A 51 -75.70 11.28 26.93
N SER A 52 -76.17 10.11 26.46
CA SER A 52 -77.40 9.83 25.66
C SER A 52 -78.10 10.91 24.81
N GLN A 53 -78.41 10.60 23.53
CA GLN A 53 -79.75 10.19 23.05
C GLN A 53 -79.69 9.69 21.58
N THR A 54 -79.99 8.43 21.21
CA THR A 54 -81.28 7.69 21.03
C THR A 54 -82.34 8.25 20.06
N SER A 55 -82.58 7.52 18.95
CA SER A 55 -83.89 7.27 18.32
C SER A 55 -83.82 5.99 17.46
N THR A 56 -84.96 5.42 17.03
CA THR A 56 -85.10 3.95 16.80
C THR A 56 -85.95 3.55 15.58
N SER A 57 -85.91 2.24 15.22
CA SER A 57 -86.97 1.46 14.52
C SER A 57 -86.95 1.41 12.95
N ILE A 58 -87.44 0.39 12.21
CA ILE A 58 -87.84 -1.04 12.49
C ILE A 58 -87.98 -1.86 11.16
N LEU A 59 -87.52 -3.14 11.13
CA LEU A 59 -87.94 -4.28 10.23
C LEU A 59 -87.73 -4.17 8.66
N PRO A 60 -87.98 -5.21 7.81
CA PRO A 60 -87.14 -6.43 7.68
C PRO A 60 -86.99 -7.09 6.25
N THR A 61 -86.31 -8.25 6.20
CA THR A 61 -86.46 -9.43 5.28
C THR A 61 -86.23 -9.36 3.74
N HIS A 62 -85.09 -9.93 3.31
CA HIS A 62 -84.97 -11.22 2.58
C HIS A 62 -85.66 -11.54 1.19
N THR A 63 -84.81 -11.57 0.14
CA THR A 63 -84.60 -12.67 -0.87
C THR A 63 -85.53 -13.01 -2.08
N THR A 64 -84.96 -12.81 -3.29
CA THR A 64 -84.79 -13.76 -4.45
C THR A 64 -85.85 -13.90 -5.60
N ILE A 65 -85.30 -14.18 -6.81
CA ILE A 65 -85.82 -14.94 -8.01
C ILE A 65 -85.96 -14.15 -9.35
N GLN A 66 -84.91 -14.30 -10.16
CA GLN A 66 -84.78 -14.64 -11.60
C GLN A 66 -85.96 -14.68 -12.62
N GLN A 67 -85.55 -14.53 -13.91
CA GLN A 67 -86.12 -15.06 -15.17
C GLN A 67 -87.38 -14.34 -15.74
N GLN A 68 -87.66 -14.34 -17.05
CA GLN A 68 -87.37 -15.37 -18.08
C GLN A 68 -87.11 -14.82 -19.52
N ASN A 69 -86.91 -15.72 -20.49
CA ASN A 69 -86.45 -15.47 -21.88
C ASN A 69 -87.54 -15.04 -22.87
N THR A 70 -87.14 -14.68 -24.10
CA THR A 70 -87.88 -15.06 -25.33
C THR A 70 -86.98 -15.11 -26.57
N ASP A 71 -87.09 -16.17 -27.39
CA ASP A 71 -86.36 -16.38 -28.63
C ASP A 71 -87.20 -16.05 -29.88
N THR A 72 -86.58 -15.65 -31.00
CA THR A 72 -87.09 -15.97 -32.35
C THR A 72 -85.95 -15.97 -33.40
N ALA A 73 -86.07 -16.78 -34.46
CA ALA A 73 -85.00 -17.14 -35.40
C ALA A 73 -84.87 -16.22 -36.64
N GLY A 74 -83.73 -16.31 -37.35
CA GLY A 74 -83.48 -15.65 -38.65
C GLY A 74 -82.36 -16.33 -39.46
N SER A 75 -82.59 -16.60 -40.75
CA SER A 75 -81.82 -17.55 -41.60
C SER A 75 -80.83 -16.91 -42.60
N THR A 76 -80.01 -17.75 -43.24
CA THR A 76 -79.43 -17.65 -44.61
C THR A 76 -78.20 -16.76 -44.94
N SER A 77 -77.03 -17.44 -44.99
CA SER A 77 -76.12 -17.62 -46.17
C SER A 77 -75.47 -16.48 -47.00
N LYS A 78 -74.13 -16.66 -47.17
CA LYS A 78 -73.29 -16.49 -48.38
C LYS A 78 -72.79 -15.10 -48.87
N GLN A 79 -71.44 -15.01 -48.95
CA GLN A 79 -70.55 -14.51 -50.03
C GLN A 79 -70.80 -13.12 -50.67
N LYS A 80 -69.84 -12.31 -51.15
CA LYS A 80 -68.35 -12.14 -51.16
C LYS A 80 -68.10 -11.20 -52.37
N GLU A 81 -66.97 -10.48 -52.42
CA GLU A 81 -66.36 -9.82 -53.63
C GLU A 81 -66.90 -8.43 -54.07
N THR A 82 -66.17 -7.53 -54.77
CA THR A 82 -64.72 -7.08 -54.83
C THR A 82 -64.69 -5.71 -55.59
N GLN A 83 -63.52 -5.07 -55.80
CA GLN A 83 -63.18 -4.06 -56.86
C GLN A 83 -63.60 -2.57 -56.64
N THR A 84 -62.90 -1.52 -57.15
CA THR A 84 -61.43 -1.19 -57.25
C THR A 84 -61.19 0.34 -57.52
N SER A 85 -59.90 0.76 -57.49
CA SER A 85 -59.22 1.77 -58.39
C SER A 85 -59.36 3.33 -58.26
N THR A 86 -58.21 3.98 -57.99
CA THR A 86 -57.54 5.14 -58.68
C THR A 86 -58.02 6.63 -58.63
N SER A 87 -57.34 7.43 -57.78
CA SER A 87 -56.32 8.49 -58.08
C SER A 87 -56.60 9.93 -58.65
N ILE A 88 -55.73 10.90 -58.25
CA ILE A 88 -55.21 12.16 -58.92
C ILE A 88 -55.68 13.58 -58.43
N LEU A 89 -54.73 14.32 -57.79
CA LEU A 89 -54.45 15.81 -57.73
C LEU A 89 -55.56 16.85 -57.33
N PRO A 90 -55.33 18.20 -57.22
CA PRO A 90 -54.26 19.12 -57.71
C PRO A 90 -53.58 20.09 -56.67
N THR A 91 -53.00 21.23 -57.13
CA THR A 91 -51.85 21.94 -56.48
C THR A 91 -51.80 23.49 -56.67
N SER A 92 -50.85 24.18 -55.98
CA SER A 92 -50.35 25.59 -56.16
C SER A 92 -51.13 26.74 -55.44
N THR A 93 -50.64 28.00 -55.27
CA THR A 93 -49.53 28.77 -55.91
C THR A 93 -48.70 29.67 -54.92
N THR A 94 -48.10 30.81 -55.35
CA THR A 94 -46.87 31.43 -54.74
C THR A 94 -46.79 32.98 -54.90
N ILE A 95 -45.98 33.73 -54.09
CA ILE A 95 -45.32 35.05 -54.42
C ILE A 95 -44.27 35.49 -53.34
N GLN A 96 -43.61 36.67 -53.47
CA GLN A 96 -42.13 36.83 -53.41
C GLN A 96 -41.61 38.28 -53.02
N GLN A 97 -40.39 38.40 -52.42
CA GLN A 97 -39.47 39.61 -52.39
C GLN A 97 -39.92 40.91 -51.63
N GLN A 98 -39.10 41.96 -51.28
CA GLN A 98 -37.67 42.35 -51.48
C GLN A 98 -37.15 43.44 -50.48
N ASN A 99 -35.81 43.54 -50.24
CA ASN A 99 -34.91 44.73 -49.97
C ASN A 99 -35.17 45.78 -48.84
N THR A 100 -34.18 46.47 -48.21
CA THR A 100 -32.67 46.44 -48.14
C THR A 100 -32.16 46.87 -46.71
N ASP A 101 -31.15 47.70 -46.32
CA ASP A 101 -30.13 48.61 -46.94
C ASP A 101 -28.92 49.00 -46.01
N THR A 102 -28.12 50.00 -46.40
CA THR A 102 -26.80 50.55 -45.92
C THR A 102 -26.86 51.52 -44.70
N ALA A 103 -25.81 51.97 -43.98
CA ALA A 103 -24.37 51.64 -43.68
C ALA A 103 -23.99 52.45 -42.38
N ASP A 104 -22.81 52.95 -41.94
CA ASP A 104 -21.34 53.02 -42.24
C ASP A 104 -20.66 53.69 -40.96
N ALA A 105 -19.36 53.95 -40.68
CA ALA A 105 -17.98 53.55 -41.06
C ALA A 105 -16.95 54.13 -40.01
N GLY A 106 -15.66 53.73 -39.99
CA GLY A 106 -14.58 54.36 -39.17
C GLY A 106 -13.29 53.52 -38.96
N THR A 107 -12.08 54.13 -38.91
CA THR A 107 -10.76 53.44 -39.10
C THR A 107 -9.55 54.01 -38.31
N SER A 108 -8.35 53.37 -38.47
CA SER A 108 -6.96 53.81 -38.13
C SER A 108 -6.44 53.54 -36.69
N ASP A 109 -5.15 53.19 -36.42
CA ASP A 109 -4.05 52.64 -37.24
C ASP A 109 -2.92 51.95 -36.39
N ALA A 110 -1.89 51.42 -37.07
CA ALA A 110 -0.50 50.97 -36.70
C ALA A 110 0.05 51.06 -35.24
N GLY A 111 1.06 50.27 -34.82
CA GLY A 111 1.82 49.18 -35.48
C GLY A 111 3.35 49.28 -35.29
N ASN A 112 4.05 48.18 -34.93
CA ASN A 112 5.48 47.94 -35.26
C ASN A 112 6.00 46.53 -34.89
N GLN A 113 6.90 46.00 -35.73
CA GLN A 113 7.77 44.82 -35.51
C GLN A 113 9.18 45.13 -36.04
N THR A 114 10.23 44.55 -35.43
CA THR A 114 11.64 44.34 -35.87
C THR A 114 12.52 44.20 -34.60
N ASP A 115 13.63 43.44 -34.49
CA ASP A 115 14.15 42.21 -35.14
C ASP A 115 15.30 41.68 -34.20
N SER A 116 16.02 40.56 -34.37
CA SER A 116 16.18 39.63 -35.50
C SER A 116 16.51 38.17 -35.09
N THR A 117 16.85 37.38 -36.11
CA THR A 117 17.55 36.07 -36.17
C THR A 117 18.86 35.99 -35.35
N LEU A 118 19.42 34.81 -35.01
CA LEU A 118 19.96 33.68 -35.82
C LEU A 118 20.09 32.39 -34.93
N THR A 119 20.21 31.11 -35.34
CA THR A 119 20.13 30.35 -36.62
C THR A 119 20.06 28.81 -36.39
N THR A 120 19.62 28.07 -37.43
CA THR A 120 19.99 26.67 -37.84
C THR A 120 19.73 25.43 -36.97
N SER A 121 18.88 24.55 -37.51
CA SER A 121 18.81 23.07 -37.35
C SER A 121 19.65 22.37 -38.47
N PRO A 122 19.41 21.12 -39.00
CA PRO A 122 18.63 19.94 -38.56
C PRO A 122 19.29 18.53 -38.82
N ASN A 123 18.61 17.43 -38.42
CA ASN A 123 18.70 16.02 -38.95
C ASN A 123 20.04 15.25 -38.79
N THR A 124 20.19 13.91 -38.95
CA THR A 124 19.34 12.75 -39.36
C THR A 124 19.95 11.50 -38.65
N ASN A 125 19.30 10.61 -37.88
CA ASN A 125 18.25 9.59 -38.14
C ASN A 125 18.69 8.33 -38.94
N ILE A 126 18.34 7.10 -38.43
CA ILE A 126 18.35 5.75 -39.10
C ILE A 126 19.76 5.08 -39.23
N THR A 127 20.07 3.77 -38.98
CA THR A 127 19.33 2.48 -38.78
C THR A 127 20.10 1.45 -37.88
N LYS A 128 19.38 0.47 -37.27
CA LYS A 128 19.57 -1.04 -37.20
C LYS A 128 20.98 -1.71 -37.29
N GLU A 129 21.29 -2.93 -36.78
CA GLU A 129 20.55 -4.00 -36.03
C GLU A 129 21.50 -5.03 -35.33
N THR A 130 20.92 -6.09 -34.74
CA THR A 130 21.48 -7.40 -34.28
C THR A 130 21.92 -7.60 -32.81
N GLY A 131 21.55 -8.76 -32.26
CA GLY A 131 22.16 -9.44 -31.09
C GLY A 131 22.83 -10.75 -31.55
N PRO A 132 23.36 -11.63 -30.66
CA PRO A 132 22.50 -12.39 -29.72
C PRO A 132 23.17 -12.80 -28.37
N SER A 133 22.49 -13.67 -27.60
CA SER A 133 23.02 -14.51 -26.48
C SER A 133 23.36 -15.94 -27.00
N PRO A 134 23.74 -16.99 -26.21
CA PRO A 134 23.89 -17.14 -24.74
C PRO A 134 25.10 -18.03 -24.26
N SER A 135 25.04 -18.51 -22.99
CA SER A 135 25.50 -19.83 -22.44
C SER A 135 26.78 -20.02 -21.57
N HIS A 136 26.52 -20.36 -20.29
CA HIS A 136 27.06 -21.45 -19.41
C HIS A 136 28.54 -21.62 -18.91
N THR A 137 28.59 -22.23 -17.70
CA THR A 137 29.67 -22.75 -16.80
C THR A 137 30.19 -24.17 -17.23
N PRO A 138 31.02 -25.01 -16.49
CA PRO A 138 31.46 -25.03 -15.06
C PRO A 138 32.92 -25.58 -14.70
N THR A 139 33.22 -25.79 -13.38
CA THR A 139 34.09 -26.86 -12.74
C THR A 139 35.65 -26.91 -12.93
N GLN A 140 36.55 -27.48 -12.04
CA GLN A 140 36.54 -27.85 -10.58
C GLN A 140 37.93 -28.34 -10.01
N THR A 141 38.21 -28.13 -8.69
CA THR A 141 39.08 -28.93 -7.73
C THR A 141 40.61 -29.11 -8.00
N PRO A 142 41.47 -29.68 -7.09
CA PRO A 142 41.28 -30.44 -5.80
C PRO A 142 42.14 -29.95 -4.57
N LEU A 143 42.35 -30.63 -3.41
CA LEU A 143 41.54 -31.40 -2.41
C LEU A 143 42.35 -31.66 -1.09
N SER A 144 41.73 -31.52 0.11
CA SER A 144 41.98 -32.24 1.42
C SER A 144 43.37 -32.16 2.14
N PRO A 145 43.56 -32.62 3.42
CA PRO A 145 42.62 -33.24 4.40
C PRO A 145 42.62 -32.71 5.89
N ASP A 146 41.63 -33.19 6.67
CA ASP A 146 41.55 -33.56 8.12
C ASP A 146 41.89 -32.67 9.35
N GLN A 147 41.02 -32.84 10.38
CA GLN A 147 41.23 -32.77 11.86
C GLN A 147 41.70 -31.44 12.55
N GLU A 148 41.34 -31.09 13.80
CA GLU A 148 40.34 -31.59 14.78
C GLU A 148 40.02 -30.52 15.86
N THR A 149 38.97 -30.76 16.68
CA THR A 149 38.70 -30.20 18.04
C THR A 149 38.15 -28.78 18.26
N GLN A 150 37.16 -28.74 19.17
CA GLN A 150 36.62 -27.62 19.96
C GLN A 150 37.52 -27.37 21.22
N PRO A 151 37.28 -26.38 22.17
CA PRO A 151 35.96 -25.91 22.63
C PRO A 151 35.82 -24.45 23.19
N ARG A 152 34.62 -24.17 23.74
CA ARG A 152 34.24 -23.46 25.00
C ARG A 152 35.27 -22.63 25.81
N THR A 153 34.93 -21.63 26.66
CA THR A 153 33.70 -20.84 27.00
C THR A 153 34.12 -19.69 27.94
N SER A 154 33.27 -18.65 28.08
CA SER A 154 33.02 -17.83 29.31
C SER A 154 34.16 -17.07 30.03
N ASN A 155 33.87 -15.82 30.42
CA ASN A 155 34.11 -15.16 31.74
C ASN A 155 35.39 -15.49 32.57
N ASP A 156 36.15 -14.54 33.16
CA ASP A 156 35.84 -13.17 33.64
C ASP A 156 37.10 -12.25 33.77
N THR A 157 36.86 -10.93 33.88
CA THR A 157 37.61 -9.86 34.62
C THR A 157 39.16 -9.62 34.52
N ILE A 158 39.51 -8.38 34.12
CA ILE A 158 40.37 -7.37 34.83
C ILE A 158 41.93 -7.31 34.66
N THR A 159 42.39 -6.16 34.10
CA THR A 159 43.68 -5.38 34.19
C THR A 159 45.10 -5.95 33.96
N SER A 160 45.87 -5.25 33.09
CA SER A 160 47.09 -4.37 33.32
C SER A 160 48.00 -4.57 34.57
N PRO A 161 49.21 -3.93 34.74
CA PRO A 161 49.94 -2.86 33.99
C PRO A 161 51.40 -3.35 33.62
N PRO A 162 52.60 -2.73 33.88
CA PRO A 162 53.05 -1.33 34.13
C PRO A 162 54.36 -0.80 33.44
N ILE A 163 54.36 0.50 33.16
CA ILE A 163 55.36 1.60 33.42
C ILE A 163 56.86 1.32 33.75
N THR A 164 57.71 2.27 33.29
CA THR A 164 59.10 2.68 33.61
C THR A 164 59.68 2.49 35.05
N THR A 165 60.99 2.23 35.18
CA THR A 165 61.83 2.80 36.28
C THR A 165 63.34 2.95 35.92
N ILE A 166 64.05 3.72 36.74
CA ILE A 166 65.45 4.24 36.63
C ILE A 166 66.51 3.26 37.18
N THR A 167 67.76 3.30 36.68
CA THR A 167 69.00 2.93 37.43
C THR A 167 70.27 3.63 36.87
N PRO A 168 71.42 3.69 37.60
CA PRO A 168 72.47 4.71 37.36
C PRO A 168 73.95 4.22 37.39
N LEU A 169 74.89 5.17 37.29
CA LEU A 169 76.23 5.23 37.92
C LEU A 169 77.33 4.14 37.67
N THR A 170 78.57 4.63 37.54
CA THR A 170 79.89 4.00 37.86
C THR A 170 80.55 2.92 36.96
N SER A 171 81.89 2.96 37.04
CA SER A 171 82.88 1.87 36.90
C SER A 171 83.44 1.44 35.53
N THR A 172 84.53 2.11 35.15
CA THR A 172 85.88 1.52 34.90
C THR A 172 86.09 0.13 34.24
N GLN A 173 86.76 0.18 33.07
CA GLN A 173 88.07 -0.48 32.78
C GLN A 173 88.08 -1.95 32.22
N PRO A 174 89.25 -2.58 31.90
CA PRO A 174 89.61 -2.93 30.49
C PRO A 174 90.11 -4.41 30.36
N PRO A 175 91.16 -4.83 29.61
CA PRO A 175 91.88 -4.28 28.43
C PRO A 175 92.22 -5.30 27.29
N SER A 176 92.93 -4.81 26.26
CA SER A 176 94.01 -5.51 25.51
C SER A 176 93.60 -6.66 24.55
N THR A 177 94.43 -7.15 23.62
CA THR A 177 95.91 -7.04 23.39
C THR A 177 96.25 -7.11 21.89
N LEU A 178 97.35 -6.44 21.48
CA LEU A 178 98.26 -6.80 20.37
C LEU A 178 97.72 -6.85 18.91
N HIS A 179 98.56 -6.76 17.86
CA HIS A 179 99.70 -5.85 17.60
C HIS A 179 100.14 -5.93 16.12
N THR A 180 100.92 -4.92 15.69
CA THR A 180 101.91 -4.88 14.60
C THR A 180 102.33 -6.15 13.83
N PHE A 181 102.24 -6.08 12.49
CA PHE A 181 103.35 -6.04 11.51
C PHE A 181 104.43 -7.16 11.41
N THR A 182 105.20 -7.06 10.31
CA THR A 182 106.49 -7.73 9.99
C THR A 182 106.37 -9.20 9.55
N SER A 183 107.30 -9.78 8.79
CA SER A 183 108.71 -9.42 8.45
C SER A 183 108.99 -9.78 6.94
N ILE A 184 110.16 -9.58 6.29
CA ILE A 184 111.55 -10.03 6.59
C ILE A 184 112.62 -9.21 5.81
N THR A 185 113.58 -8.65 6.56
CA THR A 185 115.04 -8.35 6.35
C THR A 185 115.67 -7.74 5.07
N ASP A 186 116.57 -6.79 5.35
CA ASP A 186 117.96 -6.59 4.85
C ASP A 186 118.30 -6.11 3.43
N THR A 187 118.93 -4.92 3.36
CA THR A 187 120.40 -4.83 3.19
C THR A 187 120.95 -3.47 3.66
N THR A 188 122.27 -3.36 3.87
CA THR A 188 122.91 -2.28 4.65
C THR A 188 123.20 -0.99 3.87
N GLY A 189 122.97 0.15 4.52
CA GLY A 189 123.31 1.50 4.03
C GLY A 189 123.35 2.53 5.17
N SER A 190 123.98 3.69 4.95
CA SER A 190 124.13 4.73 5.98
C SER A 190 122.77 5.36 6.38
N PRO A 191 122.53 5.63 7.67
CA PRO A 191 121.22 6.08 8.16
C PRO A 191 120.89 7.52 7.71
N CYS A 192 119.62 7.74 7.37
CA CYS A 192 119.08 9.00 6.89
C CYS A 192 118.94 10.07 8.00
N GLN A 193 118.86 11.34 7.58
CA GLN A 193 118.45 12.46 8.42
C GLN A 193 117.23 13.16 7.83
N TYR A 194 116.36 13.74 8.66
CA TYR A 194 115.20 14.52 8.19
C TYR A 194 115.04 15.86 8.91
N SER A 195 114.39 16.81 8.25
CA SER A 195 114.03 18.11 8.83
C SER A 195 112.62 18.54 8.39
N VAL A 196 111.90 19.24 9.27
CA VAL A 196 110.57 19.79 8.96
C VAL A 196 110.71 21.29 8.74
N LEU A 197 110.41 21.73 7.53
CA LEU A 197 110.50 23.14 7.11
C LEU A 197 109.11 23.65 6.73
N LYS A 198 108.90 24.97 6.76
CA LYS A 198 107.63 25.55 6.28
C LYS A 198 107.61 25.50 4.75
N SER A 199 106.48 25.10 4.15
CA SER A 199 106.36 25.17 2.68
C SER A 199 106.28 26.62 2.22
N MET A 200 106.74 26.88 0.99
CA MET A 200 106.59 28.17 0.31
C MET A 200 105.51 28.14 -0.78
N LYS A 201 104.70 27.07 -0.84
CA LYS A 201 103.52 26.96 -1.70
C LYS A 201 102.24 27.21 -0.90
N GLU A 202 101.27 27.88 -1.50
CA GLU A 202 100.06 28.40 -0.81
C GLU A 202 99.09 27.32 -0.28
N LYS A 203 99.18 26.06 -0.73
CA LYS A 203 98.28 24.97 -0.33
C LYS A 203 98.86 24.03 0.73
N GLU A 204 100.11 24.25 1.14
CA GLU A 204 100.88 23.35 1.99
C GLU A 204 101.39 24.11 3.22
N ALA A 205 101.28 23.48 4.40
CA ALA A 205 101.79 24.05 5.63
C ALA A 205 103.31 23.89 5.75
N HIS A 206 103.77 22.64 5.63
CA HIS A 206 105.15 22.23 5.94
C HIS A 206 105.60 21.12 5.00
N VAL A 207 106.92 21.05 4.76
CA VAL A 207 107.58 20.00 3.97
C VAL A 207 108.55 19.26 4.88
N VAL A 208 108.47 17.94 4.86
CA VAL A 208 109.38 17.01 5.56
C VAL A 208 110.45 16.59 4.57
N ASN A 209 111.64 17.18 4.67
CA ASN A 209 112.76 16.85 3.81
C ASN A 209 113.58 15.72 4.43
N ILE A 210 113.87 14.67 3.65
CA ILE A 210 114.62 13.49 4.09
C ILE A 210 115.86 13.34 3.21
N ASN A 211 117.03 13.34 3.86
CA ASN A 211 118.33 13.23 3.25
C ASN A 211 118.90 11.84 3.61
N GLY A 212 118.64 10.88 2.74
CA GLY A 212 118.91 9.45 2.93
C GLY A 212 119.34 8.76 1.63
N SER A 213 119.66 7.47 1.72
CA SER A 213 120.03 6.69 0.53
C SER A 213 118.84 6.52 -0.42
N LYS A 214 119.02 6.80 -1.71
CA LYS A 214 117.97 6.70 -2.72
C LYS A 214 117.65 5.25 -3.09
N ASN A 215 116.94 4.55 -2.20
CA ASN A 215 116.00 3.45 -2.47
C ASN A 215 115.46 2.91 -1.13
N GLN A 216 114.70 3.73 -0.40
CA GLN A 216 114.12 3.41 0.91
C GLN A 216 112.69 3.95 1.02
N ASN A 217 111.88 3.30 1.85
CA ASN A 217 110.54 3.73 2.23
C ASN A 217 110.57 4.33 3.64
N TYR A 218 109.72 5.33 3.89
CA TYR A 218 109.61 6.00 5.18
C TYR A 218 108.15 6.26 5.54
N THR A 219 107.78 6.01 6.80
CA THR A 219 106.50 6.40 7.40
C THR A 219 106.61 7.80 7.99
N ILE A 220 105.86 8.76 7.47
CA ILE A 220 105.74 10.12 8.03
C ILE A 220 104.46 10.19 8.85
N SER A 221 104.63 10.22 10.17
CA SER A 221 103.54 10.36 11.13
C SER A 221 103.40 11.82 11.59
N ILE A 222 102.16 12.31 11.65
CA ILE A 222 101.77 13.65 12.06
C ILE A 222 100.78 13.51 13.22
N LYS A 223 101.13 14.01 14.40
CA LYS A 223 100.31 13.93 15.62
C LYS A 223 100.01 15.32 16.14
N ASP A 224 98.79 15.55 16.62
CA ASP A 224 98.53 16.68 17.51
C ASP A 224 98.83 16.29 18.96
N LYS A 225 98.56 17.19 19.90
CA LYS A 225 98.79 16.96 21.34
C LYS A 225 97.98 15.80 21.94
N HIS A 226 96.93 15.33 21.26
CA HIS A 226 95.96 14.37 21.79
C HIS A 226 95.87 13.06 20.97
N ASN A 227 96.11 13.10 19.66
CA ASN A 227 96.06 11.91 18.79
C ASN A 227 97.05 11.98 17.61
N GLU A 228 97.35 10.80 17.06
CA GLU A 228 97.91 10.66 15.72
C GLU A 228 96.86 11.04 14.68
N ILE A 229 97.08 12.16 13.99
CA ILE A 229 96.14 12.76 13.03
C ILE A 229 96.21 12.00 11.70
N ARG A 230 97.43 11.67 11.28
CA ARG A 230 97.69 10.96 10.02
C ARG A 230 99.07 10.32 10.02
N ALA A 231 99.19 9.18 9.34
CA ALA A 231 100.48 8.59 8.98
C ALA A 231 100.45 8.25 7.48
N GLU A 232 101.52 8.60 6.76
CA GLU A 232 101.65 8.39 5.32
C GLU A 232 102.93 7.62 4.99
N GLN A 233 102.84 6.70 4.04
CA GLN A 233 103.97 5.91 3.54
C GLN A 233 104.51 6.56 2.27
N ILE A 234 105.79 6.90 2.24
CA ILE A 234 106.47 7.42 1.04
C ILE A 234 107.61 6.50 0.61
N SER A 235 107.87 6.44 -0.69
CA SER A 235 108.92 5.61 -1.31
C SER A 235 109.83 6.47 -2.17
N ASN A 236 111.14 6.39 -1.93
CA ASN A 236 112.20 7.04 -2.73
C ASN A 236 112.10 8.58 -2.85
N GLN A 237 111.24 9.23 -2.06
CA GLN A 237 111.07 10.68 -2.02
C GLN A 237 111.98 11.31 -0.96
N THR A 238 112.63 12.42 -1.30
CA THR A 238 113.47 13.21 -0.39
C THR A 238 112.73 14.42 0.21
N ALA A 239 111.44 14.57 -0.08
CA ALA A 239 110.56 15.64 0.40
C ALA A 239 109.11 15.15 0.38
N PHE A 240 108.32 15.48 1.40
CA PHE A 240 106.89 15.20 1.50
C PHE A 240 106.13 16.41 2.04
N GLU A 241 104.96 16.70 1.48
CA GLU A 241 104.29 18.00 1.61
C GLU A 241 102.96 17.85 2.38
N ILE A 242 102.82 18.56 3.51
CA ILE A 242 101.67 18.47 4.42
C ILE A 242 100.63 19.54 4.02
N PRO A 243 99.45 19.18 3.47
CA PRO A 243 98.43 20.14 3.08
C PRO A 243 97.66 20.71 4.28
N PHE A 244 97.11 21.92 4.12
CA PHE A 244 96.38 22.62 5.18
C PHE A 244 95.08 21.93 5.62
N GLU A 245 94.38 21.24 4.71
CA GLU A 245 93.06 20.62 4.95
C GLU A 245 93.09 19.51 6.02
N TRP A 246 94.25 18.88 6.26
CA TRP A 246 94.40 17.82 7.25
C TRP A 246 94.56 18.37 8.69
N LEU A 247 94.70 19.69 8.81
CA LEU A 247 95.07 20.37 10.04
C LEU A 247 93.93 21.27 10.53
N LYS A 248 93.92 21.48 11.85
CA LYS A 248 93.11 22.49 12.54
C LYS A 248 93.95 23.75 12.73
N PRO A 249 93.37 24.95 12.70
CA PRO A 249 94.12 26.18 12.98
C PRO A 249 94.51 26.23 14.48
N CYS A 250 95.56 26.98 14.83
CA CYS A 250 96.06 27.15 16.22
C CYS A 250 96.35 25.85 17.03
N THR A 251 96.47 24.70 16.37
CA THR A 251 96.82 23.40 16.98
C THR A 251 98.32 23.15 16.87
N VAL A 252 98.90 22.52 17.90
CA VAL A 252 100.32 22.17 17.93
C VAL A 252 100.53 20.76 17.39
N TYR A 253 101.33 20.64 16.34
CA TYR A 253 101.64 19.40 15.64
C TYR A 253 103.08 18.97 15.87
N THR A 254 103.28 17.65 15.97
CA THR A 254 104.58 16.99 16.00
C THR A 254 104.66 16.02 14.84
N VAL A 255 105.74 16.05 14.07
CA VAL A 255 106.00 15.11 12.98
C VAL A 255 107.10 14.14 13.37
N SER A 256 107.02 12.88 12.95
CA SER A 256 108.11 11.91 13.09
C SER A 256 108.22 11.05 11.84
N VAL A 257 109.46 10.87 11.37
CA VAL A 257 109.82 9.89 10.33
C VAL A 257 110.49 8.70 11.01
N ASP A 258 110.17 7.48 10.58
CA ASP A 258 110.85 6.26 11.04
C ASP A 258 112.27 6.14 10.46
N ASP A 259 113.13 5.41 11.18
CA ASP A 259 114.54 5.10 10.92
C ASP A 259 115.52 6.25 10.55
N CYS A 260 115.03 7.48 10.39
CA CYS A 260 115.81 8.68 10.13
C CYS A 260 116.00 9.52 11.40
N LYS A 261 117.17 10.15 11.54
CA LYS A 261 117.47 11.06 12.67
C LYS A 261 117.02 12.49 12.37
N LEU A 262 116.35 13.12 13.33
CA LEU A 262 115.93 14.52 13.24
C LEU A 262 117.15 15.46 13.19
N SER A 263 117.10 16.41 12.26
CA SER A 263 118.09 17.47 12.04
C SER A 263 117.36 18.82 12.04
N GLY A 264 117.08 19.36 13.24
CA GLY A 264 116.28 20.58 13.44
C GLY A 264 115.17 20.37 14.46
N ASN A 265 114.06 21.13 14.32
CA ASN A 265 112.82 20.92 15.07
C ASN A 265 111.83 20.11 14.22
N ASN A 266 111.02 19.27 14.86
CA ASN A 266 109.93 18.50 14.25
C ASN A 266 108.53 18.94 14.69
N THR A 267 108.43 19.97 15.54
CA THR A 267 107.15 20.55 15.99
C THR A 267 106.83 21.85 15.26
N PHE A 268 105.57 22.05 14.91
CA PHE A 268 105.06 23.31 14.35
C PHE A 268 103.65 23.62 14.86
N THR A 269 103.24 24.89 14.80
CA THR A 269 101.85 25.30 15.03
C THR A 269 101.24 25.68 13.69
N SER A 270 100.01 25.23 13.41
CA SER A 270 99.31 25.48 12.15
C SER A 270 99.11 26.97 11.85
N SER A 271 98.57 27.71 12.81
CA SER A 271 98.46 29.17 12.79
C SER A 271 98.70 29.73 14.21
N LYS A 272 98.77 31.06 14.37
CA LYS A 272 98.99 31.71 15.68
C LYS A 272 97.99 32.82 16.04
N ASN A 273 97.04 33.13 15.17
CA ASN A 273 96.05 34.20 15.37
C ASN A 273 94.64 33.59 15.39
N GLY A 274 93.89 33.85 16.46
CA GLY A 274 92.45 33.55 16.56
C GLY A 274 91.61 34.78 16.22
N GLU A 275 90.59 34.60 15.39
CA GLU A 275 89.75 35.67 14.83
C GLU A 275 88.28 35.20 14.72
N THR A 276 87.37 36.03 14.21
CA THR A 276 86.02 35.57 13.82
C THR A 276 86.08 34.92 12.44
N VAL A 277 85.48 33.74 12.30
CA VAL A 277 85.46 33.00 11.03
C VAL A 277 84.61 33.78 10.02
N PRO A 278 85.16 34.19 8.85
CA PRO A 278 84.50 35.13 7.95
C PRO A 278 83.29 34.54 7.22
N LYS A 279 83.18 33.20 7.14
CA LYS A 279 81.97 32.52 6.70
C LYS A 279 81.77 31.20 7.45
N THR A 280 80.64 31.09 8.13
CA THR A 280 80.14 29.83 8.69
C THR A 280 79.10 29.23 7.74
N VAL A 281 79.06 27.90 7.62
CA VAL A 281 78.05 27.17 6.83
C VAL A 281 77.48 26.04 7.68
N VAL A 282 76.16 25.91 7.74
CA VAL A 282 75.49 24.76 8.38
C VAL A 282 75.84 23.49 7.61
N SER A 283 76.52 22.54 8.26
CA SER A 283 76.95 21.27 7.65
C SER A 283 75.90 20.16 7.83
N SER A 284 75.21 20.14 8.97
CA SER A 284 74.04 19.29 9.22
C SER A 284 73.15 19.89 10.31
N VAL A 285 71.87 19.48 10.31
CA VAL A 285 70.92 19.76 11.38
C VAL A 285 70.38 18.42 11.89
N THR A 286 70.14 18.36 13.19
CA THR A 286 69.51 17.24 13.89
C THR A 286 68.48 17.82 14.86
N ASP A 287 67.51 17.02 15.31
CA ASP A 287 66.42 17.41 16.22
C ASP A 287 66.83 18.36 17.36
N ASN A 288 68.04 18.17 17.90
CA ASN A 288 68.55 18.90 19.06
C ASN A 288 69.85 19.70 18.80
N LYS A 289 70.42 19.70 17.58
CA LYS A 289 71.70 20.39 17.28
C LYS A 289 71.83 20.89 15.84
N VAL A 290 72.49 22.03 15.67
CA VAL A 290 73.01 22.55 14.40
C VAL A 290 74.52 22.38 14.37
N CYS A 291 75.06 21.68 13.38
CA CYS A 291 76.49 21.57 13.14
C CYS A 291 76.96 22.56 12.06
N LEU A 292 78.15 23.10 12.26
CA LEU A 292 78.70 24.26 11.57
C LEU A 292 80.09 23.93 11.06
N ASN A 293 80.42 24.30 9.82
CA ASN A 293 81.78 24.27 9.30
C ASN A 293 82.28 25.70 9.03
N GLY A 294 83.52 25.99 9.44
CA GLY A 294 84.16 27.29 9.32
C GLY A 294 85.04 27.41 8.08
N VAL A 295 84.77 28.40 7.23
CA VAL A 295 85.53 28.66 6.00
C VAL A 295 86.41 29.89 6.18
N PHE A 296 87.72 29.71 5.99
CA PHE A 296 88.73 30.76 6.05
C PHE A 296 89.08 31.28 4.64
N THR A 297 89.61 32.50 4.56
CA THR A 297 89.99 33.12 3.29
C THR A 297 91.31 32.57 2.75
N GLY A 298 91.29 32.03 1.53
CA GLY A 298 92.48 31.58 0.77
C GLY A 298 93.00 30.19 1.13
N ILE A 299 92.83 29.73 2.38
CA ILE A 299 93.32 28.43 2.87
C ILE A 299 92.17 27.68 3.55
N GLN A 300 92.04 26.38 3.29
CA GLN A 300 91.06 25.51 3.95
C GLN A 300 91.71 24.80 5.15
N TRP A 301 91.18 25.06 6.35
CA TRP A 301 91.47 24.30 7.57
C TRP A 301 90.17 23.62 8.03
N ASN A 302 90.27 22.46 8.68
CA ASN A 302 89.08 21.74 9.14
C ASN A 302 88.60 22.23 10.52
N LEU A 303 87.59 23.10 10.55
CA LEU A 303 86.95 23.58 11.78
C LEU A 303 85.43 23.32 11.75
N THR A 304 85.02 22.14 12.25
CA THR A 304 83.62 21.77 12.42
C THR A 304 83.25 21.71 13.90
N GLU A 305 82.12 22.32 14.30
CA GLU A 305 81.61 22.35 15.69
C GLU A 305 80.07 22.33 15.73
N CYS A 306 79.44 21.86 16.81
CA CYS A 306 77.98 21.64 16.88
C CYS A 306 77.28 22.26 18.09
N VAL A 307 76.32 23.15 17.85
CA VAL A 307 75.58 23.91 18.87
C VAL A 307 74.22 23.26 19.15
N ASN A 308 73.86 23.10 20.43
CA ASN A 308 72.57 22.54 20.84
C ASN A 308 71.43 23.56 20.67
N ILE A 309 70.26 23.10 20.21
CA ILE A 309 69.02 23.89 20.09
C ILE A 309 68.22 23.77 21.40
N THR A 310 67.77 24.88 21.96
CA THR A 310 66.87 24.95 23.13
C THR A 310 65.84 26.07 22.94
N GLU A 311 64.76 26.07 23.73
CA GLU A 311 63.69 27.08 23.63
C GLU A 311 64.20 28.52 23.89
N GLN A 312 65.30 28.66 24.63
CA GLN A 312 65.88 29.95 25.02
C GLN A 312 66.86 30.53 23.99
N ASN A 313 67.48 29.68 23.15
CA ASN A 313 68.38 30.10 22.07
C ASN A 313 67.77 29.96 20.65
N SER A 314 66.59 29.34 20.54
CA SER A 314 65.78 29.27 19.32
C SER A 314 65.54 30.64 18.70
N CYS A 315 65.72 30.76 17.39
CA CYS A 315 65.53 31.98 16.61
C CYS A 315 66.40 33.17 17.08
N VAL A 316 67.59 32.89 17.61
CA VAL A 316 68.59 33.89 18.01
C VAL A 316 69.88 33.66 17.20
N SER A 317 70.36 34.71 16.54
CA SER A 317 71.72 34.78 15.99
C SER A 317 72.72 34.77 17.16
N SER A 318 73.51 33.71 17.26
CA SER A 318 74.45 33.51 18.37
C SER A 318 75.88 33.30 17.86
N THR A 319 76.85 33.85 18.60
CA THR A 319 78.27 33.65 18.33
C THR A 319 78.77 32.50 19.22
N HIS A 320 79.11 31.38 18.60
CA HIS A 320 79.70 30.22 19.28
C HIS A 320 81.24 30.34 19.27
N THR A 321 81.87 29.91 20.38
CA THR A 321 83.29 30.16 20.65
C THR A 321 84.05 28.84 20.73
N VAL A 322 84.93 28.59 19.76
CA VAL A 322 85.69 27.34 19.62
C VAL A 322 87.12 27.54 20.12
N VAL A 323 87.47 26.89 21.23
CA VAL A 323 88.79 27.00 21.88
C VAL A 323 89.73 25.91 21.37
N LEU A 324 90.93 26.29 20.94
CA LEU A 324 91.97 25.41 20.38
C LEU A 324 93.29 25.60 21.16
N ASP A 325 94.31 24.77 20.92
CA ASP A 325 95.51 24.67 21.79
C ASP A 325 96.20 26.01 22.10
N THR A 326 96.21 26.96 21.15
CA THR A 326 96.94 28.23 21.27
C THR A 326 96.11 29.48 20.97
N CYS A 327 94.85 29.34 20.53
CA CYS A 327 93.97 30.47 20.26
C CYS A 327 92.48 30.09 20.34
N THR A 328 91.58 31.02 20.03
CA THR A 328 90.14 30.79 20.05
C THR A 328 89.51 31.46 18.82
N TYR A 329 88.59 30.76 18.16
CA TYR A 329 87.80 31.27 17.04
C TYR A 329 86.35 31.52 17.44
N THR A 330 85.68 32.40 16.71
CA THR A 330 84.23 32.65 16.87
C THR A 330 83.49 32.38 15.57
N MET A 331 82.33 31.72 15.65
CA MET A 331 81.49 31.30 14.53
C MET A 331 80.07 31.76 14.77
N ASN A 332 79.45 32.43 13.80
CA ASN A 332 78.08 32.92 13.93
C ASN A 332 77.09 31.87 13.41
N VAL A 333 76.02 31.64 14.17
CA VAL A 333 74.96 30.69 13.85
C VAL A 333 73.59 31.25 14.23
N ASP A 334 72.72 31.34 13.25
CA ASP A 334 71.28 31.41 13.49
C ASP A 334 70.78 30.02 13.90
N LEU A 335 69.96 29.96 14.95
CA LEU A 335 69.39 28.70 15.43
C LEU A 335 67.91 28.60 15.05
N PRO A 336 67.44 27.44 14.56
CA PRO A 336 66.02 27.23 14.27
C PRO A 336 65.18 27.22 15.56
N PRO A 337 63.84 27.25 15.45
CA PRO A 337 62.96 26.83 16.55
C PRO A 337 63.34 25.44 17.10
N VAL A 338 62.99 25.14 18.35
CA VAL A 338 62.96 23.76 18.85
C VAL A 338 62.09 22.86 17.97
N LYS A 339 62.36 21.54 18.01
CA LYS A 339 61.51 20.52 17.39
C LYS A 339 60.04 20.73 17.82
N PRO A 340 59.08 20.83 16.89
CA PRO A 340 57.74 21.26 17.22
C PRO A 340 56.95 20.15 17.93
N LEU A 341 56.35 20.49 19.08
CA LEU A 341 55.38 19.67 19.78
C LEU A 341 53.98 20.12 19.37
N ILE A 342 53.29 19.28 18.60
CA ILE A 342 51.93 19.54 18.13
C ILE A 342 50.87 18.92 19.05
N ASN A 343 49.74 19.59 19.18
CA ASN A 343 48.55 19.12 19.89
C ASN A 343 47.29 19.54 19.12
N PHE A 344 46.12 19.04 19.52
CA PHE A 344 44.85 19.40 18.90
C PHE A 344 43.68 19.40 19.89
N ASN A 345 42.64 20.17 19.60
CA ASN A 345 41.37 20.15 20.33
C ASN A 345 40.47 19.00 19.84
N GLU A 346 40.05 18.10 20.74
CA GLU A 346 39.22 16.90 20.48
C GLU A 346 37.74 17.20 20.11
N THR A 347 37.52 18.18 19.24
CA THR A 347 36.19 18.63 18.80
C THR A 347 36.13 18.72 17.27
N ILE A 348 34.93 18.88 16.69
CA ILE A 348 34.73 19.12 15.26
C ILE A 348 33.87 20.39 15.10
N PRO A 349 34.41 21.48 14.52
CA PRO A 349 35.75 21.59 13.93
C PRO A 349 36.89 21.51 14.96
N SER A 350 37.97 20.85 14.57
CA SER A 350 39.20 20.70 15.36
C SER A 350 40.10 21.90 15.17
N GLN A 351 41.11 22.07 16.02
CA GLN A 351 42.10 23.13 15.90
C GLN A 351 43.46 22.57 16.32
N PHE A 352 44.51 22.83 15.53
CA PHE A 352 45.89 22.39 15.84
C PHE A 352 46.70 23.50 16.49
N GLU A 353 47.49 23.15 17.50
CA GLU A 353 48.30 24.06 18.31
C GLU A 353 49.76 23.59 18.35
N TRP A 354 50.71 24.54 18.42
CA TRP A 354 52.14 24.27 18.60
C TRP A 354 52.54 24.63 20.04
N MET A 355 52.53 23.62 20.91
CA MET A 355 52.63 23.74 22.37
C MET A 355 53.93 24.40 22.86
N ASN A 356 55.06 24.10 22.21
CA ASN A 356 56.38 24.61 22.58
C ASN A 356 56.92 25.69 21.62
N LYS A 357 56.04 26.44 20.93
CA LYS A 357 56.46 27.52 20.04
C LYS A 357 57.19 28.62 20.85
N PRO A 358 58.48 28.90 20.61
CA PRO A 358 59.16 29.99 21.31
C PRO A 358 58.56 31.33 20.89
N ALA A 359 58.18 32.18 21.84
CA ALA A 359 57.45 33.43 21.57
C ALA A 359 58.21 34.46 20.70
N ARG A 360 59.51 34.24 20.46
CA ARG A 360 60.37 35.06 19.58
C ARG A 360 60.44 34.54 18.13
N CYS A 361 59.95 33.33 17.87
CA CYS A 361 60.01 32.68 16.57
C CYS A 361 58.78 33.03 15.70
N ASN A 362 59.00 33.78 14.62
CA ASN A 362 57.96 34.06 13.61
C ASN A 362 57.65 32.86 12.69
N ALA A 363 58.17 31.67 12.98
CA ALA A 363 57.98 30.46 12.16
C ALA A 363 56.50 30.04 12.05
N THR A 364 56.08 29.77 10.82
CA THR A 364 54.83 29.09 10.47
C THR A 364 55.06 27.58 10.46
N LEU A 365 54.19 26.82 11.14
CA LEU A 365 54.19 25.36 11.12
C LEU A 365 53.02 24.89 10.27
N ILE A 366 53.28 23.96 9.35
CA ILE A 366 52.28 23.36 8.47
C ILE A 366 51.98 21.96 9.01
N ILE A 367 50.71 21.63 9.24
CA ILE A 367 50.29 20.32 9.73
C ILE A 367 49.89 19.43 8.55
N ASN A 368 50.70 18.42 8.25
CA ASN A 368 50.42 17.39 7.27
C ASN A 368 49.74 16.21 7.96
N CYS A 369 48.43 16.04 7.75
CA CYS A 369 47.65 14.92 8.27
C CYS A 369 47.42 13.86 7.19
N THR A 370 47.54 12.60 7.56
CA THR A 370 47.10 11.44 6.74
C THR A 370 45.98 10.72 7.48
N ASN A 371 45.18 9.92 6.76
CA ASN A 371 44.22 9.01 7.39
C ASN A 371 44.16 7.69 6.61
N ASN A 372 43.55 6.67 7.23
CA ASN A 372 43.54 5.31 6.69
C ASN A 372 42.71 5.15 5.39
N GLU A 373 41.95 6.17 4.98
CA GLU A 373 41.05 6.15 3.83
C GLU A 373 41.66 6.87 2.60
N ASN A 374 42.42 7.95 2.81
CA ASN A 374 43.14 8.69 1.76
C ASN A 374 44.65 8.75 2.07
N LYS A 375 45.46 8.10 1.22
CA LYS A 375 46.93 8.12 1.31
C LYS A 375 47.59 9.46 0.93
N SER A 376 46.81 10.46 0.53
CA SER A 376 47.28 11.83 0.28
C SER A 376 47.25 12.66 1.56
N SER A 377 48.38 13.24 1.95
CA SER A 377 48.44 14.16 3.09
C SER A 377 47.57 15.40 2.87
N THR A 378 46.61 15.65 3.76
CA THR A 378 45.89 16.92 3.82
C THR A 378 46.69 17.95 4.62
N ILE A 379 46.74 19.17 4.11
CA ILE A 379 47.53 20.27 4.65
C ILE A 379 46.61 21.18 5.48
N HIS A 380 47.02 21.50 6.72
CA HIS A 380 46.26 22.34 7.64
C HIS A 380 47.15 23.39 8.33
N ASP A 381 46.63 24.61 8.45
CA ASP A 381 47.27 25.70 9.18
C ASP A 381 47.02 25.59 10.70
N LEU A 382 47.99 26.04 11.49
CA LEU A 382 47.80 26.23 12.93
C LEU A 382 46.63 27.17 13.24
N ASN A 383 46.01 26.97 14.40
CA ASN A 383 44.96 27.80 14.98
C ASN A 383 43.70 28.00 14.09
N THR A 384 43.58 27.28 12.97
CA THR A 384 42.45 27.40 12.04
C THR A 384 41.45 26.26 12.27
N PRO A 385 40.11 26.49 12.22
CA PRO A 385 39.12 25.42 12.39
C PRO A 385 39.14 24.40 11.23
N VAL A 386 39.47 23.14 11.52
CA VAL A 386 39.57 22.04 10.56
C VAL A 386 38.37 21.09 10.69
N SER A 387 37.69 20.81 9.58
CA SER A 387 36.61 19.81 9.53
C SER A 387 37.17 18.39 9.32
N LEU A 388 37.69 17.77 10.37
CA LEU A 388 38.09 16.36 10.38
C LEU A 388 36.88 15.41 10.39
N LEU A 389 37.07 14.18 9.91
CA LEU A 389 36.03 13.15 9.93
C LEU A 389 35.93 12.45 11.30
N PRO A 390 34.72 12.25 11.84
CA PRO A 390 34.52 11.56 13.11
C PRO A 390 34.81 10.05 12.99
N ASP A 391 35.11 9.41 14.13
CA ASP A 391 35.49 7.99 14.26
C ASP A 391 36.60 7.54 13.28
N THR A 392 37.36 8.47 12.69
CA THR A 392 38.42 8.22 11.69
C THR A 392 39.78 8.39 12.35
N GLU A 393 40.69 7.47 12.10
CA GLU A 393 42.06 7.52 12.59
C GLU A 393 42.90 8.45 11.70
N TYR A 394 43.45 9.49 12.32
CA TYR A 394 44.32 10.48 11.70
C TYR A 394 45.73 10.35 12.24
N ASN A 395 46.72 10.55 11.38
CA ASN A 395 48.13 10.52 11.73
C ASN A 395 48.82 11.76 11.16
N CYS A 396 49.22 12.69 12.03
CA CYS A 396 49.61 14.04 11.65
C CYS A 396 51.06 14.37 12.05
N THR A 397 51.75 15.12 11.19
CA THR A 397 53.09 15.68 11.47
C THR A 397 53.11 17.17 11.15
N GLY A 398 53.64 17.97 12.06
CA GLY A 398 53.88 19.39 11.85
C GLY A 398 55.29 19.60 11.32
N GLU A 399 55.46 20.37 10.24
CA GLU A 399 56.77 20.69 9.68
C GLU A 399 56.94 22.18 9.36
N TYR A 400 58.17 22.66 9.45
CA TYR A 400 58.57 23.99 9.00
C TYR A 400 59.91 23.94 8.25
N PRO A 401 60.14 24.82 7.27
CA PRO A 401 61.38 24.87 6.51
C PRO A 401 62.50 25.57 7.30
N TYR A 402 63.72 25.04 7.19
CA TYR A 402 64.93 25.67 7.71
C TYR A 402 66.13 25.40 6.77
N GLU A 403 66.75 26.48 6.27
CA GLU A 403 67.81 26.41 5.25
C GLU A 403 67.39 25.57 4.03
N LYS A 404 67.90 24.34 3.92
CA LYS A 404 67.60 23.38 2.83
C LYS A 404 66.90 22.11 3.32
N GLN A 405 66.35 22.14 4.54
CA GLN A 405 65.78 20.98 5.22
C GLN A 405 64.42 21.34 5.83
N HIS A 406 63.63 20.33 6.18
CA HIS A 406 62.35 20.51 6.89
C HIS A 406 62.47 19.85 8.26
N ILE A 407 62.24 20.62 9.33
CA ILE A 407 62.25 20.11 10.70
C ILE A 407 60.81 19.69 11.03
N LYS A 408 60.65 18.42 11.42
CA LYS A 408 59.34 17.79 11.65
C LYS A 408 59.09 17.53 13.13
N SER A 409 57.82 17.53 13.52
CA SER A 409 57.37 17.12 14.85
C SER A 409 57.60 15.62 15.09
N ASN A 410 57.34 15.16 16.31
CA ASN A 410 56.94 13.77 16.48
C ASN A 410 55.56 13.55 15.85
N GLU A 411 55.27 12.31 15.45
CA GLU A 411 54.00 11.94 14.84
C GLU A 411 52.86 11.91 15.89
N LEU A 412 51.70 12.47 15.54
CA LEU A 412 50.52 12.62 16.39
C LEU A 412 49.35 11.81 15.81
N SER A 413 49.11 10.63 16.36
CA SER A 413 48.02 9.71 15.98
C SER A 413 46.80 9.89 16.89
N PHE A 414 45.60 10.06 16.33
CA PHE A 414 44.37 10.27 17.11
C PHE A 414 43.07 9.87 16.37
N GLN A 415 41.98 9.74 17.12
CA GLN A 415 40.62 9.47 16.60
C GLN A 415 39.57 10.25 17.40
N ILE A 416 38.81 11.13 16.76
CA ILE A 416 37.76 11.92 17.43
C ILE A 416 36.48 11.08 17.56
N LYS A 417 36.11 10.78 18.81
CA LYS A 417 34.91 10.00 19.16
C LYS A 417 33.79 10.94 19.60
N CYS A 418 32.66 10.89 18.90
CA CYS A 418 31.55 11.82 19.10
C CYS A 418 30.50 11.29 20.10
N ASP A 419 29.93 12.24 20.85
CA ASP A 419 29.09 12.08 22.04
C ASP A 419 27.59 12.25 21.78
N TRP A 420 27.20 12.76 20.61
CA TRP A 420 25.81 13.00 20.15
C TRP A 420 24.80 11.86 20.31
N ARG A 421 25.26 10.65 20.67
CA ARG A 421 24.48 9.40 20.75
C ARG A 421 23.36 9.44 21.80
N ASN A 422 23.38 10.43 22.69
CA ASN A 422 22.38 10.62 23.74
C ASN A 422 21.23 11.54 23.31
N ASN A 423 21.40 12.38 22.28
CA ASN A 423 20.50 13.51 22.00
C ASN A 423 19.30 13.15 21.10
N GLY A 424 18.90 11.87 21.12
CA GLY A 424 17.78 11.34 20.36
C GLY A 424 16.66 10.81 21.26
N GLN A 425 15.43 10.91 20.76
CA GLN A 425 14.22 10.53 21.50
C GLN A 425 13.11 10.05 20.56
N PHE A 426 12.15 9.30 21.11
CA PHE A 426 10.89 8.96 20.44
C PHE A 426 9.80 9.93 20.90
N GLN A 427 9.08 10.54 19.96
CA GLN A 427 8.05 11.55 20.25
C GLN A 427 6.63 10.96 20.29
N GLN A 428 6.32 10.08 19.33
CA GLN A 428 4.97 9.58 19.12
C GLN A 428 5.04 8.10 18.68
N ARG A 429 4.11 7.29 19.19
CA ARG A 429 3.98 5.86 18.89
C ARG A 429 2.52 5.52 18.65
N SER A 430 2.27 4.60 17.73
CA SER A 430 0.95 4.01 17.47
C SER A 430 1.07 2.48 17.41
N ASN A 431 -0.02 1.79 17.07
CA ASN A 431 -0.01 0.39 16.66
C ASN A 431 0.93 0.11 15.47
N SER A 432 1.02 1.01 14.49
CA SER A 432 1.75 0.75 13.22
C SER A 432 2.83 1.77 12.85
N SER A 433 3.21 2.66 13.76
CA SER A 433 4.25 3.69 13.53
C SER A 433 5.03 4.11 14.77
N LEU A 434 6.26 4.56 14.54
CA LEU A 434 7.14 5.21 15.50
C LEU A 434 7.68 6.51 14.90
N LYS A 435 7.66 7.59 15.67
CA LYS A 435 8.28 8.88 15.34
C LYS A 435 9.53 9.06 16.21
N ILE A 436 10.68 9.15 15.57
CA ILE A 436 11.99 9.30 16.21
C ILE A 436 12.61 10.64 15.78
N SER A 437 13.36 11.28 16.66
CA SER A 437 13.99 12.57 16.39
C SER A 437 15.36 12.67 17.07
N TRP A 438 16.29 13.35 16.43
CA TRP A 438 17.60 13.68 16.99
C TRP A 438 17.99 15.12 16.65
N ASN A 439 18.75 15.75 17.54
CA ASN A 439 19.30 17.09 17.37
C ASN A 439 20.71 17.16 17.98
N SER A 440 21.66 17.82 17.33
CA SER A 440 22.91 18.17 18.02
C SER A 440 22.68 19.32 19.00
N LEU A 441 23.36 19.29 20.13
CA LEU A 441 23.31 20.31 21.17
C LEU A 441 24.58 21.15 21.14
N GLU A 442 24.46 22.41 21.54
CA GLU A 442 25.59 23.32 21.72
C GLU A 442 26.44 22.82 22.90
N GLY A 443 27.65 22.36 22.60
CA GLY A 443 28.53 21.66 23.55
C GLY A 443 28.81 20.18 23.23
N ASP A 444 28.09 19.54 22.29
CA ASP A 444 28.52 18.23 21.76
C ASP A 444 29.92 18.38 21.14
N LYS A 445 30.84 17.43 21.41
CA LYS A 445 32.20 17.40 20.82
C LYS A 445 32.20 17.59 19.31
N CYS A 446 31.17 17.13 18.61
CA CYS A 446 31.10 17.14 17.15
C CYS A 446 29.91 17.95 16.60
N SER A 447 29.41 18.92 17.38
CA SER A 447 28.29 19.81 17.03
C SER A 447 28.47 20.60 15.72
N GLY A 448 29.70 20.84 15.28
CA GLY A 448 29.99 21.58 14.03
C GLY A 448 29.76 20.79 12.74
N ILE A 449 29.40 19.50 12.80
CA ILE A 449 29.18 18.69 11.59
C ILE A 449 27.87 19.05 10.88
N LYS A 450 28.01 19.45 9.61
CA LYS A 450 26.91 19.60 8.67
C LYS A 450 26.66 18.26 7.98
N TRP A 451 25.47 17.71 8.18
CA TRP A 451 25.09 16.40 7.63
C TRP A 451 24.50 16.56 6.23
N ASP A 452 24.88 15.69 5.30
CA ASP A 452 24.34 15.66 3.94
C ASP A 452 22.86 15.24 3.99
N SER A 453 22.63 14.02 4.49
CA SER A 453 21.34 13.35 4.60
C SER A 453 21.21 12.58 5.91
N TYR A 454 19.97 12.24 6.26
CA TYR A 454 19.62 11.43 7.43
C TYR A 454 18.67 10.30 7.00
N SER A 455 18.91 9.09 7.49
CA SER A 455 18.02 7.94 7.33
C SER A 455 17.87 7.18 8.64
N VAL A 456 16.76 6.48 8.84
CA VAL A 456 16.54 5.58 9.97
C VAL A 456 16.38 4.14 9.47
N SER A 457 16.96 3.19 10.19
CA SER A 457 16.68 1.76 10.04
C SER A 457 16.17 1.21 11.37
N CYS A 458 14.94 0.70 11.39
CA CYS A 458 14.35 0.03 12.56
C CYS A 458 14.20 -1.47 12.30
N LYS A 459 14.78 -2.30 13.16
CA LYS A 459 14.60 -3.77 13.11
C LYS A 459 13.82 -4.27 14.31
N ILE A 460 13.11 -5.40 14.17
CA ILE A 460 12.46 -6.05 15.31
C ILE A 460 13.55 -6.58 16.25
N ARG A 461 13.46 -6.24 17.53
CA ARG A 461 14.44 -6.63 18.54
C ARG A 461 14.46 -8.15 18.71
N GLY A 462 15.60 -8.78 18.43
CA GLY A 462 15.75 -10.23 18.40
C GLY A 462 15.43 -10.90 17.05
N SER A 463 15.42 -10.13 15.95
CA SER A 463 15.30 -10.66 14.58
C SER A 463 16.49 -10.23 13.72
N ASP A 464 16.94 -11.14 12.85
CA ASP A 464 17.99 -10.92 11.83
C ASP A 464 17.41 -10.44 10.48
N GLY A 465 16.14 -10.05 10.45
CA GLY A 465 15.50 -9.51 9.24
C GLY A 465 16.14 -8.21 8.75
N SER A 466 16.21 -8.06 7.42
CA SER A 466 16.56 -6.79 6.78
C SER A 466 15.64 -5.66 7.26
N SER A 467 16.23 -4.52 7.62
CA SER A 467 15.50 -3.30 7.96
C SER A 467 15.70 -2.26 6.87
N ASP A 468 14.64 -1.97 6.12
CA ASP A 468 14.67 -0.91 5.10
C ASP A 468 15.08 0.44 5.71
N ARG A 469 15.92 1.18 4.99
CA ARG A 469 16.28 2.55 5.36
C ARG A 469 15.19 3.52 4.90
N VAL A 470 14.55 4.18 5.85
CA VAL A 470 13.58 5.25 5.61
C VAL A 470 14.30 6.59 5.70
N ASN A 471 14.18 7.43 4.66
CA ASN A 471 14.76 8.77 4.69
C ASN A 471 14.05 9.65 5.74
N CYS A 472 14.81 10.39 6.53
CA CYS A 472 14.29 11.29 7.55
C CYS A 472 13.99 12.67 6.96
N THR A 473 13.03 13.38 7.54
CA THR A 473 12.80 14.80 7.26
C THR A 473 13.90 15.60 7.95
N LYS A 474 14.69 16.33 7.15
CA LYS A 474 15.73 17.24 7.62
C LYS A 474 15.07 18.53 8.10
N LEU A 475 15.21 18.87 9.38
CA LEU A 475 14.70 20.13 9.94
C LEU A 475 15.74 21.26 9.88
N SER A 476 17.02 20.91 9.95
CA SER A 476 18.15 21.84 9.87
C SER A 476 19.41 21.12 9.37
N GLY A 477 20.58 21.78 9.38
CA GLY A 477 21.87 21.10 9.15
C GLY A 477 22.29 20.13 10.26
N THR A 478 21.64 20.19 11.43
CA THR A 478 22.01 19.51 12.69
C THR A 478 20.82 18.81 13.38
N SER A 479 19.63 18.75 12.76
CA SER A 479 18.40 18.23 13.36
C SER A 479 17.57 17.40 12.36
N ALA A 480 17.07 16.25 12.80
CA ALA A 480 16.32 15.30 11.97
C ALA A 480 15.10 14.70 12.69
N VAL A 481 14.02 14.47 11.93
CA VAL A 481 12.82 13.74 12.39
C VAL A 481 12.47 12.66 11.37
N CYS A 482 12.30 11.43 11.82
CA CYS A 482 11.98 10.29 10.97
C CYS A 482 10.64 9.67 11.40
N ASN A 483 9.71 9.55 10.46
CA ASN A 483 8.41 8.89 10.67
C ASN A 483 8.48 7.47 10.09
N ILE A 484 8.60 6.45 10.93
CA ILE A 484 8.60 5.05 10.49
C ILE A 484 7.17 4.53 10.54
N THR A 485 6.65 4.08 9.41
CA THR A 485 5.28 3.57 9.24
C THR A 485 5.30 2.11 8.79
N ARG A 486 4.13 1.44 8.79
CA ARG A 486 3.97 0.02 8.44
C ARG A 486 4.74 -0.93 9.38
N LEU A 487 4.88 -0.53 10.64
CA LEU A 487 5.39 -1.39 11.71
C LEU A 487 4.28 -2.35 12.19
N THR A 488 4.67 -3.47 12.80
CA THR A 488 3.72 -4.44 13.38
C THR A 488 3.34 -4.06 14.81
N PRO A 489 2.07 -4.22 15.23
CA PRO A 489 1.64 -3.95 16.61
C PRO A 489 2.37 -4.80 17.65
N TYR A 490 2.48 -4.24 18.86
CA TYR A 490 3.07 -4.86 20.05
C TYR A 490 4.47 -5.47 19.86
N LYS A 491 5.29 -4.92 18.96
CA LYS A 491 6.69 -5.33 18.76
C LYS A 491 7.65 -4.26 19.25
N LYS A 492 8.73 -4.72 19.92
CA LYS A 492 9.88 -3.89 20.29
C LYS A 492 10.78 -3.75 19.06
N TYR A 493 11.11 -2.52 18.70
CA TYR A 493 11.99 -2.17 17.61
C TYR A 493 13.27 -1.52 18.13
N ASP A 494 14.41 -1.94 17.61
CA ASP A 494 15.69 -1.26 17.76
C ASP A 494 15.90 -0.36 16.54
N CYS A 495 15.91 0.95 16.74
CA CYS A 495 15.98 1.97 15.69
C CYS A 495 17.31 2.73 15.74
N ASN A 496 18.01 2.74 14.61
CA ASN A 496 19.25 3.49 14.40
C ASN A 496 19.00 4.67 13.47
N ILE A 497 19.31 5.89 13.90
CA ILE A 497 19.44 7.03 12.96
C ILE A 497 20.88 7.03 12.44
N THR A 498 21.05 7.00 11.14
CA THR A 498 22.32 7.18 10.45
C THR A 498 22.31 8.48 9.64
N GLY A 499 23.33 9.31 9.84
CA GLY A 499 23.60 10.45 8.97
C GLY A 499 24.73 10.13 8.00
N THR A 500 24.78 10.88 6.90
CA THR A 500 25.85 10.80 5.90
C THR A 500 26.65 12.10 5.88
N VAL A 501 27.97 11.99 5.79
CA VAL A 501 28.91 13.10 5.50
C VAL A 501 29.94 12.57 4.52
N ASN A 502 30.16 13.25 3.39
CA ASN A 502 31.15 12.85 2.37
C ASN A 502 30.96 11.37 1.94
N GLN A 503 29.70 10.96 1.72
CA GLN A 503 29.28 9.58 1.41
C GLN A 503 29.50 8.53 2.53
N LYS A 504 30.18 8.86 3.63
CA LYS A 504 30.42 7.96 4.78
C LYS A 504 29.24 8.00 5.76
N TYR A 505 28.81 6.82 6.22
CA TYR A 505 27.64 6.67 7.10
C TYR A 505 28.04 6.56 8.57
N TYR A 506 27.49 7.44 9.40
CA TYR A 506 27.71 7.44 10.85
C TYR A 506 26.42 7.13 11.59
N ARG A 507 26.50 6.28 12.63
CA ARG A 507 25.36 6.01 13.51
C ARG A 507 25.27 7.10 14.56
N ILE A 508 24.29 7.99 14.36
CA ILE A 508 24.09 9.16 15.21
C ILE A 508 23.35 8.77 16.47
N TYR A 509 22.20 8.10 16.35
CA TYR A 509 21.38 7.69 17.49
C TYR A 509 21.06 6.20 17.45
N THR A 510 20.87 5.59 18.61
CA THR A 510 20.39 4.22 18.78
C THR A 510 19.41 4.19 19.94
N GLY A 511 18.14 3.96 19.65
CA GLY A 511 17.08 3.88 20.64
C GLY A 511 16.18 2.69 20.39
N ASN A 512 15.53 2.19 21.45
CA ASN A 512 14.52 1.13 21.32
C ASN A 512 13.18 1.59 21.91
N ASN A 513 12.09 1.22 21.25
CA ASN A 513 10.73 1.51 21.68
C ASN A 513 9.79 0.42 21.14
N ALA A 514 8.55 0.35 21.61
CA ALA A 514 7.54 -0.54 21.08
C ALA A 514 6.43 0.22 20.35
N THR A 515 5.81 -0.42 19.36
CA THR A 515 4.45 -0.07 18.94
C THR A 515 3.46 -0.25 20.10
N LEU A 516 2.25 0.27 19.96
CA LEU A 516 1.13 -0.03 20.87
C LEU A 516 0.49 -1.38 20.52
N SER A 517 -0.43 -1.87 21.34
CA SER A 517 -1.29 -3.01 20.97
C SER A 517 -2.25 -2.63 19.85
N ASP A 518 -2.90 -3.64 19.28
CA ASP A 518 -4.02 -3.54 18.36
C ASP A 518 -4.88 -4.81 18.47
N LYS A 519 -6.02 -4.81 17.79
CA LYS A 519 -6.92 -5.96 17.71
C LYS A 519 -6.18 -7.19 17.15
N PRO A 520 -6.40 -8.40 17.71
CA PRO A 520 -5.81 -9.62 17.19
C PRO A 520 -6.11 -9.84 15.70
N SER A 521 -5.09 -10.11 14.89
CA SER A 521 -5.23 -10.36 13.46
C SER A 521 -5.35 -11.86 13.18
N ILE A 522 -6.46 -12.25 12.55
CA ILE A 522 -6.77 -13.64 12.16
C ILE A 522 -6.46 -13.80 10.67
N LYS A 523 -5.59 -14.74 10.31
CA LYS A 523 -5.24 -14.99 8.90
C LYS A 523 -6.40 -15.67 8.15
N PRO A 524 -6.69 -15.28 6.89
CA PRO A 524 -7.81 -15.82 6.11
C PRO A 524 -7.60 -17.26 5.63
N GLU A 525 -6.36 -17.77 5.63
CA GLU A 525 -6.03 -19.12 5.16
C GLU A 525 -6.42 -20.23 6.15
N THR A 526 -6.63 -19.89 7.43
CA THR A 526 -6.96 -20.83 8.49
C THR A 526 -8.44 -21.22 8.43
N LYS A 527 -8.75 -22.18 7.56
CA LYS A 527 -10.11 -22.69 7.33
C LYS A 527 -10.84 -23.04 8.63
N VAL A 528 -12.07 -22.49 8.72
CA VAL A 528 -13.24 -22.82 9.57
C VAL A 528 -12.96 -23.67 10.83
N PRO A 529 -13.34 -23.20 12.04
CA PRO A 529 -13.18 -23.99 13.28
C PRO A 529 -13.86 -25.35 13.17
N LYS A 530 -13.23 -26.39 13.73
CA LYS A 530 -13.76 -27.76 13.63
C LYS A 530 -14.96 -27.89 14.56
N ILE A 531 -16.15 -27.86 13.97
CA ILE A 531 -17.39 -28.23 14.63
C ILE A 531 -17.43 -29.77 14.78
N ILE A 532 -17.84 -30.22 15.95
CA ILE A 532 -18.06 -31.62 16.33
C ILE A 532 -19.48 -31.68 16.94
N HIS A 533 -20.15 -32.82 16.79
CA HIS A 533 -21.50 -33.06 17.31
C HIS A 533 -21.47 -34.24 18.29
N PRO A 534 -21.21 -34.00 19.60
CA PRO A 534 -21.26 -35.06 20.62
C PRO A 534 -22.62 -35.75 20.72
N SER A 535 -23.69 -35.01 20.40
CA SER A 535 -25.06 -35.47 20.23
C SER A 535 -25.74 -34.67 19.12
N HIS A 536 -26.90 -35.12 18.64
CA HIS A 536 -27.65 -34.40 17.60
C HIS A 536 -28.14 -33.00 18.05
N ASN A 537 -28.19 -32.74 19.36
CA ASN A 537 -28.54 -31.46 20.00
C ASN A 537 -27.35 -30.75 20.66
N SER A 538 -26.11 -30.96 20.21
CA SER A 538 -24.94 -30.23 20.75
C SER A 538 -23.95 -29.78 19.67
N LEU A 539 -23.18 -28.75 20.03
CA LEU A 539 -22.10 -28.16 19.26
C LEU A 539 -20.85 -28.10 20.12
N GLU A 540 -19.86 -28.92 19.77
CA GLU A 540 -18.48 -28.80 20.26
C GLU A 540 -17.67 -28.02 19.20
N ILE A 541 -17.01 -26.96 19.64
CA ILE A 541 -16.32 -25.98 18.80
C ILE A 541 -14.84 -26.04 19.14
N ASN A 542 -14.04 -26.59 18.22
CA ASN A 542 -12.60 -26.67 18.36
C ASN A 542 -11.91 -25.71 17.37
N CYS A 543 -11.43 -24.58 17.89
CA CYS A 543 -10.73 -23.53 17.17
C CYS A 543 -9.23 -23.48 17.52
N GLU A 544 -8.67 -24.49 18.20
CA GLU A 544 -7.27 -24.53 18.66
C GLU A 544 -6.25 -24.49 17.50
N LYS A 545 -6.68 -24.80 16.26
CA LYS A 545 -5.90 -24.51 15.05
C LYS A 545 -5.72 -23.01 14.81
N MET A 546 -6.78 -22.21 14.96
CA MET A 546 -6.74 -20.75 14.79
C MET A 546 -5.78 -20.09 15.79
N LYS A 547 -5.69 -20.61 17.03
CA LYS A 547 -4.75 -20.11 18.04
C LYS A 547 -3.28 -20.10 17.57
N LYS A 548 -2.91 -20.97 16.62
CA LYS A 548 -1.54 -21.02 16.04
C LYS A 548 -1.28 -19.97 14.95
N ASP A 549 -2.33 -19.54 14.24
CA ASP A 549 -2.25 -18.57 13.15
C ASP A 549 -2.67 -17.15 13.57
N LEU A 550 -3.30 -17.02 14.74
CA LEU A 550 -3.69 -15.77 15.38
C LEU A 550 -2.47 -14.94 15.76
N VAL A 551 -2.38 -13.73 15.22
CA VAL A 551 -1.41 -12.73 15.66
C VAL A 551 -2.09 -11.84 16.70
N TRP A 552 -1.85 -12.10 17.98
CA TRP A 552 -2.53 -11.41 19.10
C TRP A 552 -2.45 -9.88 19.10
N ASN A 553 -1.45 -9.29 18.41
CA ASN A 553 -1.19 -7.83 18.39
C ASN A 553 -1.13 -7.20 19.79
N GLY A 554 -0.77 -8.02 20.78
CA GLY A 554 -0.82 -7.78 22.22
C GLY A 554 -0.20 -8.97 22.95
N GLY A 555 -0.33 -9.03 24.27
CA GLY A 555 -0.05 -10.24 25.04
C GLY A 555 -1.12 -11.31 24.79
N GLU A 556 -0.72 -12.58 24.74
CA GLU A 556 -1.66 -13.70 24.53
C GLU A 556 -2.76 -13.68 25.59
N GLY A 557 -4.03 -13.57 25.18
CA GLY A 557 -5.17 -13.52 26.10
C GLY A 557 -6.10 -14.71 25.89
N THR A 558 -7.40 -14.46 25.99
CA THR A 558 -8.43 -15.51 26.07
C THR A 558 -9.35 -15.53 24.84
N PHE A 559 -10.05 -16.64 24.70
CA PHE A 559 -11.11 -16.85 23.72
C PHE A 559 -12.47 -16.92 24.41
N THR A 560 -13.49 -16.39 23.75
CA THR A 560 -14.91 -16.59 24.10
C THR A 560 -15.65 -17.06 22.86
N ALA A 561 -16.66 -17.89 23.03
CA ALA A 561 -17.58 -18.28 21.97
C ALA A 561 -19.02 -17.93 22.34
N GLU A 562 -19.76 -17.38 21.39
CA GLU A 562 -21.16 -17.00 21.54
C GLU A 562 -21.95 -17.71 20.43
N ILE A 563 -22.86 -18.62 20.77
CA ILE A 563 -23.82 -19.16 19.80
C ILE A 563 -25.12 -18.37 19.88
N THR A 564 -25.68 -17.96 18.75
CA THR A 564 -26.93 -17.17 18.70
C THR A 564 -27.97 -17.86 17.83
N TYR A 565 -29.20 -17.97 18.32
CA TYR A 565 -30.35 -18.51 17.60
C TYR A 565 -31.63 -17.79 18.03
N ASN A 566 -32.44 -17.35 17.06
CA ASN A 566 -33.68 -16.58 17.27
C ASN A 566 -33.57 -15.34 18.21
N GLY A 567 -32.35 -14.80 18.39
CA GLY A 567 -32.07 -13.68 19.29
C GLY A 567 -31.64 -14.06 20.71
N GLU A 568 -31.67 -15.34 21.07
CA GLU A 568 -31.04 -15.86 22.28
C GLU A 568 -29.55 -16.13 21.99
N THR A 569 -28.66 -15.57 22.81
CA THR A 569 -27.21 -15.81 22.73
C THR A 569 -26.72 -16.55 23.98
N ILE A 570 -26.01 -17.66 23.77
CA ILE A 570 -25.37 -18.45 24.83
C ILE A 570 -23.86 -18.26 24.70
N THR A 571 -23.21 -17.77 25.76
CA THR A 571 -21.77 -17.49 25.78
C THR A 571 -21.01 -18.56 26.60
N ALA A 572 -19.84 -18.96 26.11
CA ALA A 572 -18.89 -19.82 26.81
C ALA A 572 -17.49 -19.17 26.84
N GLY A 573 -16.74 -19.45 27.91
CA GLY A 573 -15.48 -18.77 28.25
C GLY A 573 -15.69 -17.54 29.14
N PRO A 574 -14.64 -16.70 29.35
CA PRO A 574 -13.34 -16.75 28.67
C PRO A 574 -12.49 -17.96 29.05
N GLU A 575 -11.83 -18.55 28.05
CA GLU A 575 -10.92 -19.70 28.18
C GLU A 575 -9.55 -19.40 27.56
N ASP A 576 -8.49 -19.97 28.12
CA ASP A 576 -7.14 -19.94 27.52
C ASP A 576 -7.04 -20.84 26.27
N LYS A 577 -7.93 -21.84 26.17
CA LYS A 577 -8.00 -22.78 25.03
C LYS A 577 -9.17 -22.39 24.12
N CYS A 578 -8.98 -22.55 22.83
CA CYS A 578 -10.02 -22.28 21.84
C CYS A 578 -10.87 -23.55 21.66
N PHE A 579 -11.61 -23.92 22.73
CA PHE A 579 -12.44 -25.11 22.80
C PHE A 579 -13.69 -24.85 23.65
N PHE A 580 -14.87 -25.06 23.09
CA PHE A 580 -16.15 -24.76 23.75
C PHE A 580 -17.20 -25.83 23.44
N THR A 581 -18.05 -26.17 24.42
CA THR A 581 -19.11 -27.16 24.26
C THR A 581 -20.45 -26.56 24.66
N PHE A 582 -21.44 -26.66 23.76
CA PHE A 582 -22.80 -26.21 23.98
C PHE A 582 -23.77 -27.40 23.83
N SER A 583 -24.51 -27.68 24.89
CA SER A 583 -25.48 -28.79 24.98
C SER A 583 -26.93 -28.29 24.87
N ASP A 584 -27.87 -29.24 24.73
CA ASP A 584 -29.31 -29.01 24.87
C ASP A 584 -29.91 -27.96 23.92
N LEU A 585 -29.34 -27.93 22.71
CA LEU A 585 -29.71 -27.04 21.62
C LEU A 585 -30.94 -27.54 20.85
N TYR A 586 -31.62 -26.65 20.12
CA TYR A 586 -32.71 -27.04 19.22
C TYR A 586 -32.17 -27.91 18.08
N TYR A 587 -32.88 -28.99 17.70
CA TYR A 587 -32.53 -29.83 16.54
C TYR A 587 -32.80 -29.11 15.21
N LEU A 588 -32.04 -29.44 14.16
CA LEU A 588 -32.14 -28.81 12.82
C LEU A 588 -32.03 -27.26 12.81
N ALA A 589 -31.43 -26.68 13.84
CA ALA A 589 -31.26 -25.25 14.00
C ALA A 589 -29.88 -24.80 13.51
N THR A 590 -29.84 -23.73 12.72
CA THR A 590 -28.60 -23.03 12.38
C THR A 590 -28.31 -21.97 13.43
N TYR A 591 -27.26 -22.18 14.20
CA TYR A 591 -26.72 -21.20 15.14
C TYR A 591 -25.71 -20.30 14.42
N ASP A 592 -25.87 -18.99 14.55
CA ASP A 592 -24.86 -18.00 14.20
C ASP A 592 -23.85 -17.91 15.34
N VAL A 593 -22.63 -18.41 15.10
CA VAL A 593 -21.58 -18.54 16.12
C VAL A 593 -20.50 -17.51 15.93
N LYS A 594 -20.18 -16.77 17.00
CA LYS A 594 -19.13 -15.75 17.08
C LYS A 594 -18.04 -16.22 18.05
N ILE A 595 -16.83 -16.50 17.53
CA ILE A 595 -15.64 -16.66 18.39
C ILE A 595 -14.94 -15.31 18.46
N THR A 596 -14.72 -14.80 19.68
CA THR A 596 -13.97 -13.57 19.95
C THR A 596 -12.67 -13.90 20.69
N ALA A 597 -11.54 -13.48 20.13
CA ALA A 597 -10.24 -13.48 20.80
C ALA A 597 -9.96 -12.09 21.38
N VAL A 598 -9.49 -12.01 22.62
CA VAL A 598 -9.20 -10.76 23.34
C VAL A 598 -7.76 -10.82 23.84
N ASN A 599 -6.92 -9.84 23.46
CA ASN A 599 -5.54 -9.77 23.96
C ASN A 599 -5.50 -9.30 25.44
N LYS A 600 -4.34 -9.39 26.09
CA LYS A 600 -4.17 -8.96 27.50
C LYS A 600 -4.39 -7.46 27.73
N GLU A 601 -4.29 -6.66 26.69
CA GLU A 601 -4.51 -5.21 26.70
C GLU A 601 -6.00 -4.82 26.53
N GLY A 602 -6.87 -5.78 26.19
CA GLY A 602 -8.31 -5.60 26.03
C GLY A 602 -8.80 -5.41 24.59
N ASP A 603 -7.90 -5.38 23.60
CA ASP A 603 -8.30 -5.30 22.20
C ASP A 603 -8.87 -6.66 21.74
N SER A 604 -10.05 -6.61 21.11
CA SER A 604 -10.78 -7.81 20.68
C SER A 604 -11.00 -7.88 19.17
N ALA A 605 -10.91 -9.09 18.62
CA ALA A 605 -11.29 -9.42 17.25
C ALA A 605 -12.13 -10.70 17.23
N PHE A 606 -13.06 -10.81 16.28
CA PHE A 606 -13.96 -11.95 16.21
C PHE A 606 -14.14 -12.47 14.78
N ILE A 607 -14.50 -13.75 14.66
CA ILE A 607 -15.05 -14.35 13.44
C ILE A 607 -16.47 -14.83 13.68
N THR A 608 -17.28 -14.85 12.63
CA THR A 608 -18.63 -15.42 12.62
C THR A 608 -18.73 -16.58 11.63
N TYR A 609 -19.40 -17.66 12.02
CA TYR A 609 -19.67 -18.82 11.16
C TYR A 609 -20.99 -19.48 11.56
N LYS A 610 -21.58 -20.25 10.65
CA LYS A 610 -22.83 -20.96 10.89
C LYS A 610 -22.57 -22.40 11.29
N ALA A 611 -23.19 -22.83 12.38
CA ALA A 611 -23.11 -24.19 12.90
C ALA A 611 -24.51 -24.78 13.00
N ASN A 612 -24.73 -25.93 12.35
CA ASN A 612 -26.04 -26.58 12.33
C ASN A 612 -26.07 -27.72 13.36
N THR A 613 -27.11 -27.79 14.18
CA THR A 613 -27.44 -29.02 14.90
C THR A 613 -28.02 -30.06 13.93
N LEU A 614 -27.92 -31.33 14.29
CA LEU A 614 -28.39 -32.43 13.45
C LEU A 614 -29.87 -32.74 13.72
N TYR A 615 -30.46 -33.60 12.89
CA TYR A 615 -31.85 -34.02 13.09
C TYR A 615 -31.97 -35.07 14.19
N ASN A 616 -33.14 -35.11 14.84
CA ASN A 616 -33.48 -36.16 15.78
C ASN A 616 -33.83 -37.44 14.99
N ASP A 617 -32.82 -38.28 14.79
CA ASP A 617 -32.87 -39.59 14.16
C ASP A 617 -34.01 -40.48 14.68
N LYS A 618 -34.22 -40.51 16.00
CA LYS A 618 -35.28 -41.29 16.65
C LYS A 618 -36.67 -40.78 16.28
N ALA A 619 -36.84 -39.46 16.17
CA ALA A 619 -38.08 -38.85 15.70
C ALA A 619 -38.32 -39.13 14.20
N VAL A 620 -37.26 -39.10 13.37
CA VAL A 620 -37.37 -39.40 11.92
C VAL A 620 -37.70 -40.88 11.68
N VAL A 621 -37.16 -41.82 12.46
CA VAL A 621 -37.55 -43.24 12.39
C VAL A 621 -39.03 -43.42 12.77
N GLY A 622 -39.51 -42.76 13.82
CA GLY A 622 -40.93 -42.76 14.19
C GLY A 622 -41.82 -42.17 13.09
N PHE A 623 -41.42 -41.05 12.50
CA PHE A 623 -42.14 -40.40 11.41
C PHE A 623 -42.13 -41.22 10.11
N LEU A 624 -41.06 -41.95 9.81
CA LEU A 624 -40.98 -42.88 8.68
C LEU A 624 -41.89 -44.09 8.88
N VAL A 625 -41.96 -44.68 10.07
CA VAL A 625 -42.92 -45.77 10.37
C VAL A 625 -44.36 -45.27 10.24
N PHE A 626 -44.66 -44.08 10.74
CA PHE A 626 -45.96 -43.43 10.55
C PHE A 626 -46.26 -43.17 9.07
N LEU A 627 -45.30 -42.65 8.29
CA LEU A 627 -45.44 -42.45 6.85
C LEU A 627 -45.64 -43.76 6.10
N ILE A 628 -44.97 -44.85 6.46
CA ILE A 628 -45.17 -46.18 5.84
C ILE A 628 -46.60 -46.68 6.10
N ILE A 629 -47.14 -46.50 7.31
CA ILE A 629 -48.52 -46.85 7.62
C ILE A 629 -49.51 -45.97 6.83
N VAL A 630 -49.33 -44.65 6.87
CA VAL A 630 -50.20 -43.69 6.15
C VAL A 630 -50.14 -43.88 4.64
N THR A 631 -48.96 -44.10 4.06
CA THR A 631 -48.81 -44.37 2.62
C THR A 631 -49.33 -45.75 2.24
N SER A 632 -49.29 -46.76 3.11
CA SER A 632 -49.93 -48.06 2.87
C SER A 632 -51.46 -47.95 2.85
N VAL A 633 -52.04 -47.20 3.79
CA VAL A 633 -53.49 -46.92 3.82
C VAL A 633 -53.90 -46.05 2.62
N ALA A 634 -53.09 -45.04 2.27
CA ALA A 634 -53.31 -44.24 1.07
C ALA A 634 -53.18 -45.06 -0.22
N LEU A 635 -52.21 -45.99 -0.30
CA LEU A 635 -52.08 -46.93 -1.42
C LEU A 635 -53.28 -47.86 -1.53
N LEU A 636 -53.80 -48.39 -0.43
CA LEU A 636 -55.03 -49.18 -0.44
C LEU A 636 -56.23 -48.34 -0.92
N PHE A 637 -56.35 -47.09 -0.48
CA PHE A 637 -57.42 -46.18 -0.93
C PHE A 637 -57.25 -45.76 -2.40
N VAL A 638 -56.02 -45.55 -2.86
CA VAL A 638 -55.68 -45.26 -4.26
C VAL A 638 -55.90 -46.49 -5.14
N LEU A 639 -55.55 -47.70 -4.70
CA LEU A 639 -55.82 -48.95 -5.42
C LEU A 639 -57.33 -49.24 -5.47
N PHE A 640 -58.09 -48.93 -4.43
CA PHE A 640 -59.55 -49.00 -4.42
C PHE A 640 -60.17 -47.97 -5.38
N LYS A 641 -59.65 -46.73 -5.41
CA LYS A 641 -60.00 -45.71 -6.42
C LYS A 641 -59.61 -46.15 -7.83
N ILE A 642 -58.45 -46.77 -8.04
CA ILE A 642 -58.00 -47.31 -9.33
C ILE A 642 -58.87 -48.48 -9.77
N TYR A 643 -59.33 -49.34 -8.85
CA TYR A 643 -60.30 -50.40 -9.16
C TYR A 643 -61.65 -49.80 -9.63
N LEU A 644 -62.16 -48.79 -8.94
CA LEU A 644 -63.36 -48.04 -9.35
C LEU A 644 -63.18 -47.30 -10.69
N LEU A 645 -62.02 -46.68 -10.92
CA LEU A 645 -61.68 -46.01 -12.17
C LEU A 645 -61.49 -46.99 -13.32
N LYS A 646 -60.85 -48.15 -13.10
CA LYS A 646 -60.64 -49.20 -14.11
C LYS A 646 -61.95 -49.85 -14.52
N ARG A 647 -62.93 -49.96 -13.61
CA ARG A 647 -64.33 -50.31 -13.94
C ARG A 647 -65.05 -49.24 -14.76
N LYS A 648 -64.62 -47.98 -14.72
CA LYS A 648 -65.18 -46.87 -15.50
C LYS A 648 -64.45 -46.61 -16.82
N ARG A 649 -63.19 -47.06 -16.95
CA ARG A 649 -62.30 -46.76 -18.08
C ARG A 649 -62.47 -47.68 -19.29
N THR A 650 -63.13 -48.84 -19.15
CA THR A 650 -63.45 -49.75 -20.26
C THR A 650 -64.51 -49.22 -21.26
N ALA A 651 -64.84 -47.93 -21.21
CA ALA A 651 -65.89 -47.30 -22.02
C ALA A 651 -65.38 -46.13 -22.89
N GLU A 652 -64.23 -45.55 -22.59
CA GLU A 652 -63.70 -44.33 -23.22
C GLU A 652 -62.15 -44.42 -23.31
N ASP A 653 -61.64 -45.03 -24.38
CA ASP A 653 -60.22 -45.02 -24.78
C ASP A 653 -60.15 -44.64 -26.28
N GLU A 654 -60.40 -43.36 -26.60
CA GLU A 654 -60.03 -42.76 -27.88
C GLU A 654 -59.79 -41.23 -27.72
N GLU A 655 -58.82 -40.70 -28.47
CA GLU A 655 -58.35 -39.30 -28.56
C GLU A 655 -57.93 -38.55 -27.27
N ILE A 656 -56.77 -37.86 -27.33
CA ILE A 656 -56.36 -36.85 -26.34
C ILE A 656 -56.87 -35.49 -26.82
N PRO A 657 -57.78 -34.80 -26.10
CA PRO A 657 -58.35 -33.55 -26.58
C PRO A 657 -57.33 -32.41 -26.65
N LEU A 658 -57.18 -31.82 -27.83
CA LEU A 658 -56.46 -30.56 -28.05
C LEU A 658 -57.30 -29.36 -27.58
N THR A 659 -57.58 -29.29 -26.28
CA THR A 659 -58.20 -28.12 -25.63
C THR A 659 -57.24 -27.54 -24.59
N PRO A 660 -56.77 -26.30 -24.73
CA PRO A 660 -56.09 -25.64 -23.61
C PRO A 660 -57.08 -25.48 -22.46
N GLU A 661 -56.63 -25.66 -21.22
CA GLU A 661 -57.46 -25.36 -20.06
C GLU A 661 -57.95 -23.90 -20.15
N PRO A 662 -59.25 -23.63 -19.96
CA PRO A 662 -59.78 -22.29 -20.10
C PRO A 662 -59.15 -21.41 -19.02
N LEU A 663 -58.51 -20.31 -19.46
CA LEU A 663 -57.96 -19.31 -18.55
C LEU A 663 -59.01 -18.89 -17.53
N ARG A 664 -58.57 -18.66 -16.29
CA ARG A 664 -59.42 -18.20 -15.20
C ARG A 664 -60.17 -16.94 -15.64
N ARG A 665 -61.48 -16.92 -15.46
CA ARG A 665 -62.24 -15.66 -15.54
C ARG A 665 -61.93 -14.84 -14.29
N VAL A 666 -60.98 -13.93 -14.43
CA VAL A 666 -60.71 -12.83 -13.51
C VAL A 666 -61.45 -11.61 -14.08
N GLU A 667 -62.20 -10.90 -13.24
CA GLU A 667 -62.91 -9.70 -13.67
C GLU A 667 -61.95 -8.48 -13.65
N PRO A 668 -62.04 -7.57 -14.63
CA PRO A 668 -61.27 -6.33 -14.62
C PRO A 668 -61.55 -5.49 -13.36
N ILE A 669 -60.49 -4.96 -12.75
CA ILE A 669 -60.55 -4.25 -11.47
C ILE A 669 -60.64 -2.75 -11.76
N TYR A 670 -61.69 -2.09 -11.24
CA TYR A 670 -61.85 -0.63 -11.32
C TYR A 670 -60.87 0.10 -10.39
N ALA A 671 -60.54 1.35 -10.72
CA ALA A 671 -59.51 2.13 -10.02
C ALA A 671 -59.77 2.32 -8.51
N ASP A 672 -61.04 2.44 -8.11
CA ASP A 672 -61.48 2.50 -6.71
C ASP A 672 -61.38 1.13 -6.00
N GLY A 673 -61.73 0.05 -6.70
CA GLY A 673 -61.64 -1.32 -6.21
C GLY A 673 -60.23 -1.89 -6.07
N LEU A 674 -59.22 -1.29 -6.71
CA LEU A 674 -57.84 -1.80 -6.75
C LEU A 674 -57.24 -2.11 -5.38
N VAL A 675 -57.41 -1.18 -4.42
CA VAL A 675 -56.87 -1.33 -3.06
C VAL A 675 -57.50 -2.50 -2.31
N GLU A 676 -58.81 -2.71 -2.46
CA GLU A 676 -59.53 -3.78 -1.76
C GLU A 676 -59.33 -5.16 -2.43
N ALA A 677 -59.26 -5.18 -3.76
CA ALA A 677 -58.86 -6.36 -4.52
C ALA A 677 -57.44 -6.81 -4.13
N TYR A 678 -56.50 -5.88 -3.95
CA TYR A 678 -55.15 -6.19 -3.48
C TYR A 678 -55.12 -6.72 -2.04
N LYS A 679 -55.81 -6.06 -1.08
CA LYS A 679 -55.94 -6.58 0.30
C LYS A 679 -56.50 -8.00 0.33
N THR A 680 -57.51 -8.26 -0.51
CA THR A 680 -58.12 -9.59 -0.64
C THR A 680 -57.12 -10.61 -1.21
N LYS A 681 -56.38 -10.26 -2.28
CA LYS A 681 -55.42 -11.17 -2.94
C LYS A 681 -54.13 -11.41 -2.14
N ILE A 682 -53.68 -10.45 -1.34
CA ILE A 682 -52.45 -10.53 -0.50
C ILE A 682 -52.68 -11.28 0.83
N ALA A 683 -53.95 -11.47 1.23
CA ALA A 683 -54.32 -12.26 2.40
C ALA A 683 -53.87 -13.73 2.28
N ASP A 684 -53.88 -14.44 3.42
CA ASP A 684 -53.49 -15.86 3.53
C ASP A 684 -52.17 -16.18 2.80
N GLU A 685 -51.10 -15.49 3.18
CA GLU A 685 -49.75 -15.63 2.60
C GLU A 685 -49.70 -15.39 1.08
N SER A 686 -50.50 -14.44 0.57
CA SER A 686 -50.65 -14.14 -0.87
C SER A 686 -51.20 -15.30 -1.72
N ARG A 687 -51.83 -16.30 -1.10
CA ARG A 687 -52.30 -17.53 -1.79
C ARG A 687 -53.15 -17.26 -3.02
N LEU A 688 -53.97 -16.21 -3.03
CA LEU A 688 -54.80 -15.84 -4.19
C LEU A 688 -53.98 -15.22 -5.32
N PHE A 689 -52.92 -14.45 -5.03
CA PHE A 689 -51.95 -14.03 -6.06
C PHE A 689 -51.19 -15.22 -6.63
N MET A 690 -50.75 -16.15 -5.79
CA MET A 690 -50.05 -17.36 -6.23
C MET A 690 -50.94 -18.22 -7.15
N ASP A 691 -52.18 -18.49 -6.74
CA ASP A 691 -53.18 -19.25 -7.50
C ASP A 691 -53.54 -18.57 -8.84
N GLU A 692 -53.76 -17.26 -8.82
CA GLU A 692 -53.99 -16.47 -10.04
C GLU A 692 -52.78 -16.52 -10.99
N PHE A 693 -51.57 -16.23 -10.50
CA PHE A 693 -50.34 -16.22 -11.28
C PHE A 693 -49.97 -17.59 -11.86
N GLN A 694 -50.19 -18.67 -11.11
CA GLN A 694 -49.94 -20.04 -11.56
C GLN A 694 -50.97 -20.52 -12.60
N SER A 695 -52.21 -20.00 -12.55
CA SER A 695 -53.24 -20.31 -13.56
C SER A 695 -52.96 -19.72 -14.95
N ILE A 696 -52.02 -18.78 -15.08
CA ILE A 696 -51.55 -18.31 -16.40
C ILE A 696 -50.50 -19.30 -16.92
N PRO A 697 -50.69 -19.93 -18.10
CA PRO A 697 -49.68 -20.80 -18.71
C PRO A 697 -48.33 -20.11 -18.83
N ARG A 698 -47.25 -20.85 -18.55
CA ARG A 698 -45.86 -20.34 -18.67
C ARG A 698 -45.43 -20.15 -20.12
N ILE A 699 -45.86 -21.07 -20.98
CA ILE A 699 -45.62 -21.10 -22.42
C ILE A 699 -46.94 -21.52 -23.08
N PHE A 700 -47.39 -20.76 -24.07
CA PHE A 700 -48.49 -21.16 -24.94
C PHE A 700 -47.95 -22.06 -26.05
N SER A 701 -48.34 -23.33 -26.05
CA SER A 701 -47.81 -24.38 -26.94
C SER A 701 -48.35 -24.33 -28.38
N ASN A 702 -49.38 -23.53 -28.63
CA ASN A 702 -49.98 -23.33 -29.95
C ASN A 702 -49.19 -22.35 -30.86
N TYR A 703 -48.10 -21.75 -30.36
CA TYR A 703 -47.20 -20.91 -31.14
C TYR A 703 -45.86 -21.61 -31.37
N THR A 704 -45.35 -21.54 -32.59
CA THR A 704 -44.09 -22.21 -32.96
C THR A 704 -42.87 -21.38 -32.58
N ILE A 705 -41.74 -22.07 -32.40
CA ILE A 705 -40.42 -21.54 -32.02
C ILE A 705 -39.32 -22.21 -32.88
N LYS A 706 -39.60 -22.41 -34.17
CA LYS A 706 -38.74 -23.14 -35.11
C LYS A 706 -37.47 -22.35 -35.41
N GLU A 707 -37.60 -21.06 -35.69
CA GLU A 707 -36.49 -20.22 -36.11
C GLU A 707 -35.48 -20.04 -34.99
N ALA A 708 -35.97 -19.87 -33.76
CA ALA A 708 -35.17 -19.79 -32.54
C ALA A 708 -34.44 -21.10 -32.17
N LYS A 709 -34.81 -22.24 -32.77
CA LYS A 709 -34.23 -23.57 -32.53
C LYS A 709 -33.28 -24.06 -33.63
N LYS A 710 -33.22 -23.37 -34.78
CA LYS A 710 -32.22 -23.61 -35.84
C LYS A 710 -30.81 -23.65 -35.26
N GLN A 711 -29.94 -24.51 -35.81
CA GLN A 711 -28.63 -24.79 -35.21
C GLN A 711 -27.71 -23.56 -35.22
N GLU A 712 -27.76 -22.76 -36.27
CA GLU A 712 -27.09 -21.45 -36.37
C GLU A 712 -27.53 -20.47 -35.27
N ASN A 713 -28.84 -20.44 -34.97
CA ASN A 713 -29.46 -19.47 -34.06
C ASN A 713 -29.33 -19.82 -32.57
N GLN A 714 -28.98 -21.05 -32.21
CA GLN A 714 -28.84 -21.47 -30.82
C GLN A 714 -27.76 -20.67 -30.08
N SER A 715 -26.68 -20.28 -30.77
CA SER A 715 -25.59 -19.46 -30.23
C SER A 715 -26.00 -18.02 -29.86
N LYS A 716 -27.02 -17.49 -30.56
CA LYS A 716 -27.58 -16.14 -30.35
C LYS A 716 -28.51 -16.07 -29.14
N ASN A 717 -28.94 -17.21 -28.60
CA ASN A 717 -29.80 -17.27 -27.41
C ASN A 717 -28.94 -17.28 -26.12
N ARG A 718 -29.25 -16.38 -25.18
CA ARG A 718 -28.64 -16.32 -23.83
C ARG A 718 -29.18 -17.41 -22.90
N TYR A 719 -30.39 -17.90 -23.18
CA TYR A 719 -31.06 -18.97 -22.43
C TYR A 719 -31.78 -19.91 -23.41
N VAL A 720 -31.61 -21.22 -23.24
CA VAL A 720 -32.15 -22.24 -24.16
C VAL A 720 -33.67 -22.44 -24.04
N ASP A 721 -34.25 -21.98 -22.95
CA ASP A 721 -35.68 -22.06 -22.61
C ASP A 721 -36.46 -20.75 -22.87
N ILE A 722 -35.75 -19.63 -23.13
CA ILE A 722 -36.36 -18.32 -23.37
C ILE A 722 -36.23 -17.93 -24.85
N LEU A 723 -37.18 -18.41 -25.65
CA LEU A 723 -37.17 -18.27 -27.11
C LEU A 723 -38.36 -17.41 -27.59
N PRO A 724 -38.18 -16.56 -28.63
CA PRO A 724 -39.27 -15.80 -29.24
C PRO A 724 -40.19 -16.72 -30.06
N TYR A 725 -41.46 -16.35 -30.18
CA TYR A 725 -42.39 -17.06 -31.07
C TYR A 725 -42.21 -16.61 -32.52
N ASP A 726 -42.30 -17.56 -33.47
CA ASP A 726 -41.99 -17.31 -34.88
C ASP A 726 -42.89 -16.24 -35.52
N TYR A 727 -44.13 -16.07 -35.04
CA TYR A 727 -45.15 -15.21 -35.65
C TYR A 727 -44.98 -13.71 -35.36
N ASN A 728 -44.24 -13.36 -34.30
CA ASN A 728 -44.01 -11.97 -33.86
C ASN A 728 -42.58 -11.72 -33.38
N ARG A 729 -41.63 -12.61 -33.67
CA ARG A 729 -40.20 -12.32 -33.55
C ARG A 729 -39.84 -11.07 -34.36
N VAL A 730 -38.79 -10.37 -33.95
CA VAL A 730 -38.19 -9.36 -34.83
C VAL A 730 -37.32 -10.09 -35.86
N THR A 731 -37.46 -9.71 -37.13
CA THR A 731 -36.66 -10.20 -38.26
C THR A 731 -35.69 -9.12 -38.69
N LEU A 732 -34.42 -9.49 -38.92
CA LEU A 732 -33.39 -8.59 -39.42
C LEU A 732 -33.28 -8.67 -40.95
N SER A 733 -33.08 -7.54 -41.64
CA SER A 733 -32.81 -7.54 -43.09
C SER A 733 -31.34 -7.83 -43.41
N ALA A 734 -30.95 -9.09 -43.26
CA ALA A 734 -29.64 -9.57 -43.70
C ALA A 734 -29.53 -9.67 -45.23
N GLY A 735 -28.33 -9.40 -45.75
CA GLY A 735 -27.92 -9.75 -47.12
C GLY A 735 -27.49 -11.22 -47.25
N GLY A 736 -28.18 -12.13 -46.55
CA GLY A 736 -27.81 -13.53 -46.34
C GLY A 736 -28.87 -14.28 -45.53
N GLU A 737 -28.57 -15.50 -45.07
CA GLU A 737 -29.57 -16.41 -44.46
C GLU A 737 -29.88 -16.13 -42.96
N ASP A 738 -29.17 -15.20 -42.33
CA ASP A 738 -29.21 -14.95 -40.87
C ASP A 738 -30.14 -13.77 -40.52
N ASP A 739 -31.45 -14.01 -40.46
CA ASP A 739 -32.48 -13.00 -40.15
C ASP A 739 -32.85 -12.90 -38.65
N TYR A 740 -32.12 -13.59 -37.77
CA TYR A 740 -32.59 -13.91 -36.41
C TYR A 740 -31.98 -13.05 -35.30
N ILE A 741 -32.87 -12.52 -34.45
CA ILE A 741 -32.54 -11.99 -33.13
C ILE A 741 -33.54 -12.49 -32.08
N ASN A 742 -33.09 -12.73 -30.85
CA ASN A 742 -33.96 -13.10 -29.73
C ASN A 742 -34.71 -11.87 -29.18
N ALA A 743 -35.69 -11.39 -29.96
CA ALA A 743 -36.58 -10.29 -29.62
C ALA A 743 -37.99 -10.54 -30.18
N SER A 744 -39.00 -9.93 -29.57
CA SER A 744 -40.41 -10.10 -29.96
C SER A 744 -41.14 -8.76 -29.93
N PHE A 745 -41.95 -8.48 -30.95
CA PHE A 745 -42.88 -7.35 -30.93
C PHE A 745 -43.98 -7.61 -29.89
N ILE A 746 -44.18 -6.64 -29.01
CA ILE A 746 -45.21 -6.65 -27.97
C ILE A 746 -46.16 -5.49 -28.24
N GLU A 747 -47.46 -5.73 -28.09
CA GLU A 747 -48.47 -4.68 -28.19
C GLU A 747 -48.50 -3.83 -26.91
N GLY A 748 -48.88 -2.56 -27.05
CA GLY A 748 -49.33 -1.74 -25.93
C GLY A 748 -50.75 -2.10 -25.50
N TYR A 749 -51.34 -1.19 -24.74
CA TYR A 749 -52.74 -1.24 -24.40
C TYR A 749 -53.63 -0.96 -25.63
N GLN A 750 -53.40 0.16 -26.33
CA GLN A 750 -54.06 0.51 -27.59
C GLN A 750 -53.14 0.43 -28.83
N GLU A 751 -51.84 0.66 -28.66
CA GLU A 751 -50.90 0.78 -29.79
C GLU A 751 -50.33 -0.60 -30.23
N PRO A 752 -50.53 -1.01 -31.50
CA PRO A 752 -49.98 -2.26 -32.00
C PRO A 752 -48.46 -2.17 -32.17
N LYS A 753 -47.73 -3.19 -31.70
CA LYS A 753 -46.26 -3.25 -31.71
C LYS A 753 -45.52 -2.11 -30.98
N LYS A 754 -46.16 -1.42 -30.02
CA LYS A 754 -45.55 -0.32 -29.22
C LYS A 754 -44.15 -0.61 -28.68
N TYR A 755 -43.85 -1.87 -28.33
CA TYR A 755 -42.57 -2.28 -27.78
C TYR A 755 -41.92 -3.44 -28.53
N ILE A 756 -40.60 -3.55 -28.37
CA ILE A 756 -39.85 -4.79 -28.61
C ILE A 756 -39.35 -5.30 -27.25
N ALA A 757 -39.78 -6.49 -26.84
CA ALA A 757 -39.19 -7.21 -25.71
C ALA A 757 -37.99 -8.03 -26.20
N ALA A 758 -36.78 -7.58 -25.85
CA ALA A 758 -35.52 -8.17 -26.30
C ALA A 758 -34.77 -8.86 -25.16
N GLN A 759 -34.02 -9.90 -25.52
CA GLN A 759 -32.89 -10.40 -24.73
C GLN A 759 -31.85 -9.28 -24.51
N GLY A 760 -31.17 -9.26 -23.37
CA GLY A 760 -29.97 -8.44 -23.19
C GLY A 760 -28.82 -9.02 -24.01
N PRO A 761 -28.27 -8.27 -25.00
CA PRO A 761 -27.34 -8.83 -25.99
C PRO A 761 -26.17 -9.57 -25.33
N LYS A 762 -25.81 -10.70 -25.91
CA LYS A 762 -24.49 -11.33 -25.74
C LYS A 762 -23.48 -10.59 -26.61
N ASP A 763 -22.20 -10.73 -26.30
CA ASP A 763 -21.09 -10.06 -26.98
C ASP A 763 -21.07 -10.35 -28.49
N GLU A 764 -21.45 -11.57 -28.90
CA GLU A 764 -21.55 -12.00 -30.30
C GLU A 764 -22.85 -11.54 -31.00
N THR A 765 -23.76 -10.87 -30.29
CA THR A 765 -25.07 -10.39 -30.78
C THR A 765 -25.26 -8.87 -30.63
N VAL A 766 -24.18 -8.14 -30.31
CA VAL A 766 -24.24 -6.67 -30.19
C VAL A 766 -24.50 -6.01 -31.56
N CYS A 767 -23.96 -6.56 -32.65
CA CYS A 767 -24.25 -6.10 -34.01
C CYS A 767 -25.74 -6.27 -34.35
N ASP A 768 -26.27 -7.49 -34.21
CA ASP A 768 -27.69 -7.83 -34.39
C ASP A 768 -28.63 -6.87 -33.62
N PHE A 769 -28.28 -6.54 -32.38
CA PHE A 769 -29.06 -5.63 -31.54
C PHE A 769 -29.05 -4.19 -32.07
N TRP A 770 -27.92 -3.67 -32.55
CA TRP A 770 -27.85 -2.36 -33.18
C TRP A 770 -28.51 -2.33 -34.58
N GLN A 771 -28.42 -3.42 -35.33
CA GLN A 771 -29.17 -3.61 -36.57
C GLN A 771 -30.68 -3.56 -36.30
N MET A 772 -31.17 -4.26 -35.27
CA MET A 772 -32.57 -4.20 -34.82
C MET A 772 -33.00 -2.76 -34.51
N VAL A 773 -32.23 -2.04 -33.68
CA VAL A 773 -32.52 -0.64 -33.32
C VAL A 773 -32.56 0.27 -34.56
N TRP A 774 -31.65 0.03 -35.52
CA TRP A 774 -31.59 0.77 -36.77
C TRP A 774 -32.77 0.50 -37.71
N GLU A 775 -33.04 -0.77 -38.01
CA GLU A 775 -34.09 -1.16 -38.96
C GLU A 775 -35.49 -0.81 -38.46
N GLN A 776 -35.75 -1.05 -37.17
CA GLN A 776 -37.02 -0.73 -36.53
C GLN A 776 -37.15 0.77 -36.18
N LYS A 777 -36.11 1.57 -36.40
CA LYS A 777 -36.06 3.03 -36.15
C LYS A 777 -36.31 3.41 -34.68
N SER A 778 -35.91 2.56 -33.75
CA SER A 778 -36.17 2.75 -32.31
C SER A 778 -35.34 3.90 -31.72
N SER A 779 -35.98 5.03 -31.41
CA SER A 779 -35.35 6.18 -30.75
C SER A 779 -35.15 6.01 -29.24
N ILE A 780 -35.72 4.98 -28.61
CA ILE A 780 -35.70 4.79 -27.15
C ILE A 780 -35.35 3.33 -26.81
N ILE A 781 -34.39 3.16 -25.89
CA ILE A 781 -34.00 1.87 -25.32
C ILE A 781 -34.14 1.93 -23.79
N VAL A 782 -34.81 0.95 -23.19
CA VAL A 782 -35.06 0.83 -21.75
C VAL A 782 -34.42 -0.46 -21.22
N MET A 783 -33.28 -0.30 -20.55
CA MET A 783 -32.49 -1.38 -19.95
C MET A 783 -32.85 -1.54 -18.48
N VAL A 784 -33.69 -2.51 -18.13
CA VAL A 784 -34.08 -2.81 -16.73
C VAL A 784 -33.17 -3.88 -16.10
N THR A 785 -31.85 -3.71 -16.24
CA THR A 785 -30.83 -4.60 -15.66
C THR A 785 -29.48 -3.88 -15.52
N ARG A 786 -28.64 -4.36 -14.59
CA ARG A 786 -27.19 -4.09 -14.65
C ARG A 786 -26.54 -5.10 -15.61
N CYS A 787 -25.34 -4.81 -16.11
CA CYS A 787 -24.57 -5.75 -16.95
C CYS A 787 -24.17 -7.01 -16.17
N GLU A 788 -23.81 -6.83 -14.90
CA GLU A 788 -23.44 -7.87 -13.96
C GLU A 788 -24.23 -7.72 -12.65
N GLU A 789 -24.73 -8.84 -12.13
CA GLU A 789 -25.38 -8.93 -10.83
C GLU A 789 -25.02 -10.29 -10.20
N GLY A 790 -24.66 -10.34 -8.91
CA GLY A 790 -24.31 -11.59 -8.23
C GLY A 790 -23.11 -12.34 -8.83
N ASN A 791 -22.13 -11.59 -9.35
CA ASN A 791 -20.97 -12.07 -10.13
C ASN A 791 -21.37 -12.89 -11.38
N LYS A 792 -22.50 -12.54 -12.02
CA LYS A 792 -23.02 -13.18 -13.24
C LYS A 792 -23.37 -12.13 -14.28
N ILE A 793 -22.81 -12.29 -15.49
CA ILE A 793 -23.10 -11.44 -16.65
C ILE A 793 -24.56 -11.64 -17.08
N LYS A 794 -25.39 -10.61 -16.88
CA LYS A 794 -26.78 -10.52 -17.31
C LYS A 794 -26.90 -9.96 -18.72
N CYS A 795 -26.04 -9.01 -19.09
CA CYS A 795 -26.04 -8.34 -20.39
C CYS A 795 -24.61 -7.94 -20.75
N ALA A 796 -24.21 -8.04 -22.01
CA ALA A 796 -22.99 -7.39 -22.49
C ALA A 796 -23.17 -5.87 -22.44
N GLN A 797 -22.07 -5.12 -22.31
CA GLN A 797 -22.09 -3.68 -22.56
C GLN A 797 -22.10 -3.47 -24.08
N TYR A 798 -23.14 -2.82 -24.59
CA TYR A 798 -23.34 -2.58 -26.02
C TYR A 798 -23.25 -1.10 -26.40
N TRP A 799 -22.67 -0.27 -25.53
CA TRP A 799 -22.50 1.17 -25.72
C TRP A 799 -21.08 1.59 -25.28
N PRO A 800 -20.55 2.72 -25.80
CA PRO A 800 -19.17 3.13 -25.53
C PRO A 800 -18.90 3.41 -24.04
N SER A 801 -17.71 3.07 -23.53
CA SER A 801 -17.31 3.42 -22.16
C SER A 801 -17.00 4.91 -22.01
N LEU A 802 -16.95 5.42 -20.78
CA LEU A 802 -16.59 6.82 -20.51
C LEU A 802 -15.17 7.18 -21.02
N ASP A 803 -14.27 6.20 -21.13
CA ASP A 803 -12.92 6.36 -21.67
C ASP A 803 -12.87 6.40 -23.21
N ARG A 804 -14.02 6.19 -23.88
CA ARG A 804 -14.14 6.07 -25.34
C ARG A 804 -15.45 6.67 -25.83
N GLU A 805 -15.43 7.92 -26.28
CA GLU A 805 -16.63 8.63 -26.77
C GLU A 805 -17.31 7.96 -27.99
N THR A 806 -16.66 7.00 -28.65
CA THR A 806 -17.19 6.26 -29.80
C THR A 806 -16.72 4.81 -29.78
N GLU A 807 -17.64 3.89 -30.09
CA GLU A 807 -17.37 2.47 -30.27
C GLU A 807 -17.97 1.97 -31.60
N ILE A 808 -17.41 0.88 -32.12
CA ILE A 808 -17.71 0.36 -33.46
C ILE A 808 -18.12 -1.10 -33.33
N PHE A 809 -19.42 -1.36 -33.46
CA PHE A 809 -20.02 -2.68 -33.47
C PHE A 809 -20.25 -3.10 -34.91
N ASP A 810 -19.19 -3.64 -35.51
CA ASP A 810 -19.10 -4.00 -36.93
C ASP A 810 -19.48 -2.82 -37.86
N ASP A 811 -20.63 -2.84 -38.52
CA ASP A 811 -21.11 -1.74 -39.37
C ASP A 811 -21.72 -0.55 -38.60
N PHE A 812 -22.07 -0.72 -37.33
CA PHE A 812 -22.71 0.32 -36.54
C PHE A 812 -21.68 1.10 -35.70
N VAL A 813 -21.60 2.41 -35.95
CA VAL A 813 -20.82 3.34 -35.12
C VAL A 813 -21.76 3.96 -34.10
N VAL A 814 -21.45 3.79 -32.82
CA VAL A 814 -22.21 4.35 -31.70
C VAL A 814 -21.33 5.36 -31.00
N LYS A 815 -21.80 6.61 -30.90
CA LYS A 815 -21.12 7.68 -30.16
C LYS A 815 -21.95 8.04 -28.94
N ILE A 816 -21.31 8.36 -27.82
CA ILE A 816 -22.01 8.88 -26.63
C ILE A 816 -21.95 10.42 -26.64
N ARG A 817 -23.13 11.06 -26.71
CA ARG A 817 -23.28 12.52 -26.74
C ARG A 817 -23.29 13.12 -25.33
N SER A 818 -23.91 12.41 -24.39
CA SER A 818 -23.92 12.74 -22.96
C SER A 818 -24.39 11.56 -22.13
N GLU A 819 -23.92 11.49 -20.87
CA GLU A 819 -24.40 10.55 -19.86
C GLU A 819 -24.84 11.34 -18.61
N GLN A 820 -26.04 11.04 -18.11
CA GLN A 820 -26.59 11.61 -16.88
C GLN A 820 -26.86 10.48 -15.88
N HIS A 821 -26.12 10.47 -14.77
CA HIS A 821 -26.37 9.58 -13.64
C HIS A 821 -27.43 10.19 -12.72
N CYS A 822 -28.55 9.51 -12.56
CA CYS A 822 -29.53 9.76 -11.50
C CYS A 822 -29.50 8.59 -10.49
N PRO A 823 -30.06 8.75 -9.27
CA PRO A 823 -29.98 7.72 -8.22
C PRO A 823 -30.51 6.35 -8.64
N ASP A 824 -31.55 6.31 -9.48
CA ASP A 824 -32.25 5.09 -9.86
C ASP A 824 -32.00 4.62 -11.29
N TYR A 825 -31.45 5.50 -12.13
CA TYR A 825 -31.25 5.24 -13.55
C TYR A 825 -30.15 6.11 -14.16
N ILE A 826 -29.54 5.62 -15.23
CA ILE A 826 -28.55 6.35 -16.03
C ILE A 826 -29.16 6.62 -17.41
N ILE A 827 -29.19 7.87 -17.85
CA ILE A 827 -29.65 8.26 -19.19
C ILE A 827 -28.42 8.50 -20.06
N ARG A 828 -28.39 7.90 -21.25
CA ARG A 828 -27.38 8.11 -22.29
C ARG A 828 -28.05 8.63 -23.54
N HIS A 829 -27.58 9.75 -24.05
CA HIS A 829 -27.92 10.19 -25.40
C HIS A 829 -26.84 9.66 -26.35
N LEU A 830 -27.24 8.78 -27.25
CA LEU A 830 -26.36 8.07 -28.17
C LEU A 830 -26.63 8.53 -29.61
N ILE A 831 -25.58 8.64 -30.41
CA ILE A 831 -25.66 8.88 -31.86
C ILE A 831 -25.28 7.58 -32.58
N LEU A 832 -26.24 6.99 -33.28
CA LEU A 832 -26.10 5.76 -34.05
C LEU A 832 -25.93 6.10 -35.54
N ASN A 833 -24.92 5.54 -36.19
CA ASN A 833 -24.64 5.70 -37.61
C ASN A 833 -24.29 4.34 -38.25
N ASN A 834 -25.03 3.94 -39.28
CA ASN A 834 -24.71 2.78 -40.11
C ASN A 834 -23.63 3.14 -41.16
N LYS A 835 -22.48 2.46 -41.18
CA LYS A 835 -21.43 2.68 -42.20
C LYS A 835 -21.89 2.41 -43.63
N ARG A 836 -22.87 1.51 -43.82
CA ARG A 836 -23.43 1.14 -45.13
C ARG A 836 -24.31 2.24 -45.72
N GLU A 837 -24.87 3.12 -44.88
CA GLU A 837 -25.78 4.21 -45.27
C GLU A 837 -25.10 5.58 -45.08
N LYS A 838 -24.65 6.21 -46.17
CA LYS A 838 -24.02 7.54 -46.08
C LYS A 838 -25.04 8.62 -45.72
N ALA A 839 -24.63 9.50 -44.79
CA ALA A 839 -25.32 10.72 -44.38
C ALA A 839 -26.62 10.56 -43.54
N SER A 840 -26.74 9.47 -42.78
CA SER A 840 -27.77 9.34 -41.74
C SER A 840 -27.16 9.02 -40.36
N GLU A 841 -27.17 10.00 -39.46
CA GLU A 841 -27.01 9.79 -38.02
C GLU A 841 -28.39 9.82 -37.35
N ARG A 842 -28.60 9.02 -36.29
CA ARG A 842 -29.86 8.97 -35.54
C ARG A 842 -29.60 9.08 -34.04
N GLU A 843 -30.36 9.94 -33.36
CA GLU A 843 -30.31 10.05 -31.91
C GLU A 843 -31.16 8.96 -31.25
N VAL A 844 -30.56 8.24 -30.29
CA VAL A 844 -31.16 7.16 -29.51
C VAL A 844 -30.98 7.48 -28.03
N THR A 845 -32.09 7.55 -27.29
CA THR A 845 -32.07 7.77 -25.83
C THR A 845 -32.11 6.42 -25.13
N HIS A 846 -31.00 6.04 -24.49
CA HIS A 846 -30.86 4.80 -23.74
C HIS A 846 -30.95 5.08 -22.24
N ILE A 847 -31.98 4.58 -21.56
CA ILE A 847 -32.16 4.69 -20.11
C ILE A 847 -31.97 3.33 -19.43
N GLN A 848 -31.03 3.27 -18.49
CA GLN A 848 -30.70 2.07 -17.71
C GLN A 848 -31.19 2.21 -16.27
N PHE A 849 -32.18 1.41 -15.87
CA PHE A 849 -32.67 1.37 -14.49
C PHE A 849 -31.77 0.49 -13.63
N ILE A 850 -31.12 1.10 -12.63
CA ILE A 850 -30.12 0.46 -11.76
C ILE A 850 -30.66 0.08 -10.38
N SER A 851 -31.83 0.59 -9.96
CA SER A 851 -32.47 0.29 -8.67
C SER A 851 -33.22 -1.05 -8.58
N TRP A 852 -33.14 -1.94 -9.58
CA TRP A 852 -33.70 -3.30 -9.47
C TRP A 852 -32.70 -4.28 -8.82
N PRO A 853 -33.04 -4.97 -7.73
CA PRO A 853 -32.16 -5.98 -7.13
C PRO A 853 -32.05 -7.27 -7.95
N ASP A 854 -30.95 -8.02 -7.77
CA ASP A 854 -30.74 -9.35 -8.37
C ASP A 854 -31.80 -10.37 -7.93
N HIS A 855 -32.23 -10.26 -6.67
CA HIS A 855 -33.27 -11.10 -6.07
C HIS A 855 -34.49 -10.26 -5.71
N GLY A 856 -35.68 -10.70 -6.18
CA GLY A 856 -36.95 -10.04 -5.91
C GLY A 856 -37.26 -8.85 -6.82
N VAL A 857 -37.78 -7.79 -6.19
CA VAL A 857 -38.34 -6.58 -6.83
C VAL A 857 -37.88 -5.32 -6.07
N PRO A 858 -37.96 -4.12 -6.68
CA PRO A 858 -37.75 -2.87 -5.95
C PRO A 858 -38.66 -2.80 -4.73
N GLY A 859 -38.11 -2.40 -3.58
CA GLY A 859 -38.85 -2.25 -2.31
C GLY A 859 -39.75 -1.02 -2.23
N ASP A 860 -39.91 -0.31 -3.34
CA ASP A 860 -40.76 0.86 -3.55
C ASP A 860 -41.25 0.83 -5.03
N PRO A 861 -42.57 0.74 -5.29
CA PRO A 861 -43.12 0.78 -6.64
C PRO A 861 -42.94 2.13 -7.35
N SER A 862 -42.81 3.23 -6.60
CA SER A 862 -42.70 4.60 -7.15
C SER A 862 -41.52 4.75 -8.10
N LEU A 863 -40.45 3.97 -7.90
CA LEU A 863 -39.24 3.97 -8.73
C LEU A 863 -39.52 3.54 -10.17
N LEU A 864 -40.49 2.64 -10.40
CA LEU A 864 -40.89 2.23 -11.75
C LEU A 864 -41.88 3.21 -12.39
N LEU A 865 -42.72 3.89 -11.59
CA LEU A 865 -43.53 5.00 -12.07
C LEU A 865 -42.64 6.17 -12.53
N LYS A 866 -41.64 6.52 -11.72
CA LYS A 866 -40.58 7.50 -12.05
C LYS A 866 -39.84 7.12 -13.34
N LEU A 867 -39.54 5.83 -13.55
CA LEU A 867 -38.96 5.33 -14.80
C LEU A 867 -39.91 5.50 -16.00
N ARG A 868 -41.19 5.09 -15.89
CA ARG A 868 -42.23 5.30 -16.93
C ARG A 868 -42.27 6.78 -17.35
N ARG A 869 -42.36 7.68 -16.38
CA ARG A 869 -42.48 9.13 -16.61
C ARG A 869 -41.29 9.70 -17.39
N ARG A 870 -40.06 9.20 -17.17
CA ARG A 870 -38.90 9.60 -18.00
C ARG A 870 -38.97 9.02 -19.41
N VAL A 871 -39.26 7.72 -19.55
CA VAL A 871 -39.40 7.05 -20.86
C VAL A 871 -40.45 7.76 -21.72
N ASN A 872 -41.61 8.06 -21.15
CA ASN A 872 -42.73 8.69 -21.87
C ASN A 872 -42.52 10.20 -22.12
N SER A 873 -41.51 10.82 -21.47
CA SER A 873 -41.08 12.20 -21.77
C SER A 873 -40.03 12.31 -22.89
N PHE A 874 -39.45 11.19 -23.33
CA PHE A 874 -38.46 11.19 -24.42
C PHE A 874 -39.12 11.27 -25.79
N LYS A 875 -38.45 11.95 -26.73
CA LYS A 875 -38.94 12.11 -28.10
C LYS A 875 -38.74 10.83 -28.92
N ASN A 876 -39.82 10.12 -29.20
CA ASN A 876 -39.81 9.01 -30.17
C ASN A 876 -39.83 9.54 -31.62
N PHE A 877 -38.71 10.12 -32.06
CA PHE A 877 -38.60 10.91 -33.30
C PHE A 877 -39.10 10.20 -34.58
N PHE A 878 -38.98 8.87 -34.65
CA PHE A 878 -39.38 8.10 -35.83
C PHE A 878 -40.67 7.28 -35.63
N SER A 879 -41.35 7.42 -34.50
CA SER A 879 -42.47 6.56 -34.08
C SER A 879 -42.14 5.05 -34.15
N GLY A 880 -40.89 4.70 -33.84
CA GLY A 880 -40.43 3.32 -33.78
C GLY A 880 -40.78 2.66 -32.45
N PRO A 881 -40.81 1.32 -32.36
CA PRO A 881 -41.10 0.61 -31.12
C PRO A 881 -40.03 0.89 -30.06
N ILE A 882 -40.43 1.02 -28.80
CA ILE A 882 -39.51 1.17 -27.67
C ILE A 882 -38.84 -0.18 -27.41
N VAL A 883 -37.51 -0.25 -27.45
CA VAL A 883 -36.78 -1.50 -27.16
C VAL A 883 -36.61 -1.64 -25.65
N ILE A 884 -37.15 -2.70 -25.07
CA ILE A 884 -37.16 -2.93 -23.61
C ILE A 884 -36.50 -4.29 -23.33
N HIS A 885 -35.42 -4.30 -22.55
CA HIS A 885 -34.66 -5.52 -22.29
C HIS A 885 -34.20 -5.64 -20.83
N CYS A 886 -33.89 -6.87 -20.44
CA CYS A 886 -33.20 -7.19 -19.19
C CYS A 886 -32.07 -8.18 -19.50
N SER A 887 -31.94 -9.29 -18.76
CA SER A 887 -31.13 -10.44 -19.19
C SER A 887 -31.86 -11.29 -20.25
N ALA A 888 -32.99 -11.89 -19.87
CA ALA A 888 -33.77 -12.80 -20.71
C ALA A 888 -34.86 -12.09 -21.56
N GLY A 889 -35.17 -10.83 -21.26
CA GLY A 889 -36.23 -10.09 -21.94
C GLY A 889 -37.66 -10.52 -21.60
N VAL A 890 -37.89 -11.12 -20.42
CA VAL A 890 -39.22 -11.66 -20.04
C VAL A 890 -39.71 -11.25 -18.65
N GLY A 891 -38.87 -11.40 -17.61
CA GLY A 891 -39.22 -11.03 -16.22
C GLY A 891 -39.41 -9.53 -16.05
N ARG A 892 -38.34 -8.82 -15.67
CA ARG A 892 -38.36 -7.35 -15.46
C ARG A 892 -38.92 -6.57 -16.66
N THR A 893 -38.60 -6.99 -17.89
CA THR A 893 -39.16 -6.44 -19.15
C THR A 893 -40.68 -6.53 -19.20
N GLY A 894 -41.25 -7.73 -18.98
CA GLY A 894 -42.70 -7.93 -18.96
C GLY A 894 -43.38 -7.22 -17.79
N THR A 895 -42.69 -7.08 -16.65
CA THR A 895 -43.18 -6.29 -15.51
C THR A 895 -43.31 -4.81 -15.85
N TYR A 896 -42.28 -4.22 -16.46
CA TYR A 896 -42.31 -2.81 -16.86
C TYR A 896 -43.38 -2.54 -17.93
N ILE A 897 -43.46 -3.39 -18.96
CA ILE A 897 -44.51 -3.31 -20.00
C ILE A 897 -45.91 -3.48 -19.39
N GLY A 898 -46.06 -4.40 -18.42
CA GLY A 898 -47.31 -4.59 -17.69
C GLY A 898 -47.73 -3.36 -16.89
N ILE A 899 -46.79 -2.63 -16.28
CA ILE A 899 -47.07 -1.38 -15.57
C ILE A 899 -47.47 -0.27 -16.54
N ASP A 900 -46.67 0.00 -17.58
CA ASP A 900 -46.95 1.10 -18.53
C ASP A 900 -48.32 0.95 -19.21
N ALA A 901 -48.63 -0.23 -19.75
CA ALA A 901 -49.89 -0.48 -20.45
C ALA A 901 -51.10 -0.61 -19.52
N MET A 902 -50.95 -1.09 -18.27
CA MET A 902 -52.06 -1.07 -17.31
C MET A 902 -52.33 0.32 -16.74
N ILE A 903 -51.33 1.22 -16.73
CA ILE A 903 -51.59 2.63 -16.46
C ILE A 903 -52.33 3.28 -17.65
N GLU A 904 -51.98 2.97 -18.90
CA GLU A 904 -52.78 3.40 -20.07
C GLU A 904 -54.24 2.89 -20.00
N SER A 905 -54.47 1.68 -19.46
CA SER A 905 -55.80 1.13 -19.21
C SER A 905 -56.58 1.90 -18.13
N LEU A 906 -55.90 2.38 -17.07
CA LEU A 906 -56.52 3.29 -16.09
C LEU A 906 -56.85 4.65 -16.71
N GLU A 907 -55.90 5.23 -17.45
CA GLU A 907 -56.01 6.53 -18.12
C GLU A 907 -57.14 6.55 -19.17
N ALA A 908 -57.45 5.40 -19.81
CA ALA A 908 -58.47 5.29 -20.86
C ALA A 908 -59.82 4.71 -20.42
N GLU A 909 -59.86 3.69 -19.55
CA GLU A 909 -61.09 2.97 -19.16
C GLU A 909 -61.42 3.04 -17.66
N GLY A 910 -60.54 3.60 -16.82
CA GLY A 910 -60.73 3.61 -15.35
C GLY A 910 -60.67 2.24 -14.68
N ARG A 911 -60.21 1.20 -15.40
CA ARG A 911 -60.10 -0.19 -14.94
C ARG A 911 -58.91 -0.91 -15.56
N VAL A 912 -58.48 -2.01 -14.95
CA VAL A 912 -57.34 -2.83 -15.42
C VAL A 912 -57.67 -4.32 -15.46
N ASP A 913 -57.14 -5.02 -16.45
CA ASP A 913 -57.12 -6.48 -16.51
C ASP A 913 -55.67 -6.99 -16.51
N ILE A 914 -55.04 -6.96 -15.34
CA ILE A 914 -53.64 -7.36 -15.15
C ILE A 914 -53.46 -8.85 -15.50
N TYR A 915 -54.47 -9.68 -15.24
CA TYR A 915 -54.47 -11.11 -15.53
C TYR A 915 -54.50 -11.37 -17.04
N GLY A 916 -55.51 -10.86 -17.73
CA GLY A 916 -55.67 -11.00 -19.18
C GLY A 916 -54.55 -10.31 -19.96
N TYR A 917 -54.01 -9.19 -19.46
CA TYR A 917 -52.85 -8.56 -20.08
C TYR A 917 -51.57 -9.36 -19.90
N VAL A 918 -51.27 -9.92 -18.71
CA VAL A 918 -50.11 -10.82 -18.56
C VAL A 918 -50.29 -12.12 -19.37
N ALA A 919 -51.52 -12.63 -19.51
CA ALA A 919 -51.82 -13.72 -20.44
C ALA A 919 -51.62 -13.31 -21.92
N LYS A 920 -51.96 -12.07 -22.31
CA LYS A 920 -51.67 -11.48 -23.63
C LYS A 920 -50.15 -11.41 -23.86
N LEU A 921 -49.39 -10.85 -22.92
CA LEU A 921 -47.92 -10.81 -22.98
C LEU A 921 -47.32 -12.20 -23.15
N ARG A 922 -47.79 -13.20 -22.40
CA ARG A 922 -47.30 -14.59 -22.51
C ARG A 922 -47.67 -15.31 -23.81
N ARG A 923 -48.67 -14.83 -24.55
CA ARG A 923 -48.95 -15.27 -25.94
C ARG A 923 -47.99 -14.63 -26.95
N GLN A 924 -47.45 -13.44 -26.66
CA GLN A 924 -46.52 -12.73 -27.53
C GLN A 924 -45.05 -13.07 -27.25
N ARG A 925 -44.67 -13.42 -26.02
CA ARG A 925 -43.33 -13.91 -25.67
C ARG A 925 -43.43 -14.82 -24.45
N CYS A 926 -42.73 -15.95 -24.46
CA CYS A 926 -42.80 -16.91 -23.35
C CYS A 926 -42.43 -16.29 -21.99
N LEU A 927 -43.00 -16.79 -20.89
CA LEU A 927 -42.59 -16.45 -19.51
C LEU A 927 -42.59 -14.95 -19.12
N MET A 928 -43.25 -14.08 -19.89
CA MET A 928 -43.44 -12.66 -19.55
C MET A 928 -44.07 -12.52 -18.16
N VAL A 929 -43.47 -11.67 -17.31
CA VAL A 929 -43.68 -11.63 -15.84
C VAL A 929 -43.36 -13.00 -15.23
N GLN A 930 -42.12 -13.18 -14.79
CA GLN A 930 -41.50 -14.50 -14.61
C GLN A 930 -41.72 -15.10 -13.21
N VAL A 931 -41.92 -14.26 -12.19
CA VAL A 931 -42.15 -14.68 -10.80
C VAL A 931 -43.31 -13.92 -10.16
N GLU A 932 -43.95 -14.52 -9.17
CA GLU A 932 -45.14 -13.96 -8.50
C GLU A 932 -44.90 -12.56 -7.91
N ALA A 933 -43.75 -12.31 -7.28
CA ALA A 933 -43.40 -10.99 -6.76
C ALA A 933 -43.41 -9.89 -7.85
N GLN A 934 -43.11 -10.22 -9.11
CA GLN A 934 -43.22 -9.28 -10.23
C GLN A 934 -44.69 -9.03 -10.63
N TYR A 935 -45.56 -10.03 -10.50
CA TYR A 935 -47.00 -9.90 -10.76
C TYR A 935 -47.70 -9.07 -9.67
N ILE A 936 -47.30 -9.25 -8.41
CA ILE A 936 -47.71 -8.42 -7.27
C ILE A 936 -47.20 -6.98 -7.44
N LEU A 937 -45.97 -6.78 -7.94
CA LEU A 937 -45.42 -5.44 -8.21
C LEU A 937 -46.23 -4.63 -9.23
N ILE A 938 -46.83 -5.27 -10.24
CA ILE A 938 -47.74 -4.60 -11.18
C ILE A 938 -48.96 -4.05 -10.43
N HIS A 939 -49.56 -4.86 -9.55
CA HIS A 939 -50.70 -4.43 -8.73
C HIS A 939 -50.33 -3.29 -7.78
N THR A 940 -49.18 -3.34 -7.09
CA THR A 940 -48.78 -2.26 -6.18
C THR A 940 -48.40 -0.98 -6.90
N ALA A 941 -47.75 -1.05 -8.08
CA ALA A 941 -47.46 0.15 -8.88
C ALA A 941 -48.74 0.85 -9.40
N LEU A 942 -49.79 0.08 -9.73
CA LEU A 942 -51.09 0.64 -10.14
C LEU A 942 -51.86 1.28 -8.96
N ILE A 943 -51.71 0.72 -7.76
CA ILE A 943 -52.25 1.32 -6.52
C ILE A 943 -51.51 2.61 -6.16
N GLU A 944 -50.18 2.61 -6.26
CA GLU A 944 -49.34 3.79 -6.03
C GLU A 944 -49.73 4.92 -7.01
N TYR A 945 -49.90 4.58 -8.30
CA TYR A 945 -50.32 5.53 -9.33
C TYR A 945 -51.75 6.07 -9.10
N THR A 946 -52.73 5.21 -8.77
CA THR A 946 -54.12 5.65 -8.53
C THR A 946 -54.28 6.45 -7.23
N MET A 947 -53.47 6.18 -6.20
CA MET A 947 -53.53 6.90 -4.94
C MET A 947 -52.89 8.29 -5.03
N PHE A 948 -51.69 8.38 -5.60
CA PHE A 948 -50.86 9.59 -5.58
C PHE A 948 -50.88 10.37 -6.90
N GLY A 949 -50.92 9.69 -8.04
CA GLY A 949 -50.85 10.30 -9.37
C GLY A 949 -49.47 10.89 -9.70
N GLU A 950 -49.44 11.93 -10.52
CA GLU A 950 -48.22 12.63 -10.90
C GLU A 950 -48.00 13.92 -10.07
N THR A 951 -47.10 13.87 -9.09
CA THR A 951 -46.80 15.00 -8.18
C THR A 951 -45.40 15.61 -8.36
N GLU A 952 -44.61 15.17 -9.36
CA GLU A 952 -43.38 15.88 -9.73
C GLU A 952 -43.71 17.07 -10.63
N VAL A 953 -43.24 18.26 -10.24
CA VAL A 953 -43.43 19.54 -10.95
C VAL A 953 -42.08 20.05 -11.47
N SER A 954 -42.03 20.58 -12.69
CA SER A 954 -40.79 21.17 -13.21
C SER A 954 -40.44 22.49 -12.49
N LEU A 955 -39.15 22.82 -12.41
CA LEU A 955 -38.70 24.07 -11.77
C LEU A 955 -39.28 25.33 -12.44
N SER A 956 -39.53 25.27 -13.76
CA SER A 956 -40.20 26.30 -14.55
C SER A 956 -41.67 26.52 -14.16
N GLU A 957 -42.38 25.46 -13.78
CA GLU A 957 -43.81 25.50 -13.46
C GLU A 957 -44.08 25.66 -11.95
N PHE A 958 -43.07 25.37 -11.11
CA PHE A 958 -43.17 25.29 -9.66
C PHE A 958 -43.93 26.46 -9.01
N HIS A 959 -43.62 27.70 -9.37
CA HIS A 959 -44.32 28.87 -8.82
C HIS A 959 -45.80 28.95 -9.23
N SER A 960 -46.13 28.56 -10.46
CA SER A 960 -47.52 28.54 -10.94
C SER A 960 -48.31 27.43 -10.25
N VAL A 961 -47.77 26.22 -10.21
CA VAL A 961 -48.41 25.07 -9.58
C VAL A 961 -48.54 25.28 -8.07
N LEU A 962 -47.52 25.80 -7.39
CA LEU A 962 -47.58 26.09 -5.95
C LEU A 962 -48.64 27.14 -5.60
N ASN A 963 -48.88 28.14 -6.48
CA ASN A 963 -49.96 29.11 -6.29
C ASN A 963 -51.33 28.43 -6.41
N THR A 964 -51.54 27.62 -7.45
CA THR A 964 -52.76 26.81 -7.62
C THR A 964 -52.97 25.84 -6.45
N LEU A 965 -51.92 25.16 -5.99
CA LEU A 965 -51.97 24.22 -4.88
C LEU A 965 -52.34 24.89 -3.55
N ARG A 966 -52.01 26.18 -3.38
CA ARG A 966 -52.32 26.99 -2.19
C ARG A 966 -53.68 27.68 -2.23
N GLN A 967 -54.36 27.70 -3.37
CA GLN A 967 -55.70 28.29 -3.47
C GLN A 967 -56.68 27.55 -2.54
N LYS A 968 -57.58 28.31 -1.92
CA LYS A 968 -58.70 27.78 -1.11
C LYS A 968 -60.00 28.36 -1.61
N ASP A 969 -60.91 27.47 -1.98
CA ASP A 969 -62.26 27.84 -2.39
C ASP A 969 -63.21 27.61 -1.21
N GLY A 970 -63.45 28.67 -0.43
CA GLY A 970 -64.32 28.62 0.75
C GLY A 970 -63.67 27.95 1.97
N SER A 971 -64.38 26.98 2.56
CA SER A 971 -63.98 26.25 3.78
C SER A 971 -63.14 25.00 3.51
N ASP A 972 -63.06 24.56 2.27
CA ASP A 972 -62.48 23.27 1.91
C ASP A 972 -60.94 23.32 1.95
N PRO A 973 -60.27 22.18 2.21
CA PRO A 973 -58.81 22.12 2.18
C PRO A 973 -58.29 22.49 0.79
N SER A 974 -57.22 23.28 0.76
CA SER A 974 -56.46 23.55 -0.47
C SER A 974 -55.95 22.26 -1.09
N LEU A 975 -55.64 22.27 -2.39
CA LEU A 975 -55.11 21.08 -3.06
C LEU A 975 -53.83 20.57 -2.37
N LEU A 976 -52.98 21.46 -1.85
CA LEU A 976 -51.79 21.13 -1.06
C LEU A 976 -52.13 20.43 0.26
N GLU A 977 -53.19 20.85 0.94
CA GLU A 977 -53.67 20.20 2.18
C GLU A 977 -54.32 18.85 1.88
N MET A 978 -54.98 18.68 0.73
CA MET A 978 -55.48 17.39 0.27
C MET A 978 -54.35 16.44 -0.15
N GLU A 979 -53.32 16.93 -0.84
CA GLU A 979 -52.13 16.15 -1.19
C GLU A 979 -51.39 15.68 0.07
N PHE A 980 -51.22 16.57 1.06
CA PHE A 980 -50.67 16.19 2.36
C PHE A 980 -51.56 15.18 3.12
N GLN A 981 -52.89 15.26 2.98
CA GLN A 981 -53.81 14.29 3.58
C GLN A 981 -53.80 12.92 2.89
N LYS A 982 -53.45 12.85 1.59
CA LYS A 982 -53.23 11.57 0.88
C LYS A 982 -52.04 10.79 1.41
N LEU A 983 -51.02 11.47 1.98
CA LEU A 983 -49.81 10.80 2.47
C LEU A 983 -50.16 9.72 3.51
N PRO A 984 -49.82 8.44 3.26
CA PRO A 984 -50.29 7.35 4.08
C PRO A 984 -49.60 7.39 5.46
N LYS A 985 -50.41 7.22 6.50
CA LYS A 985 -49.91 7.18 7.89
C LYS A 985 -49.24 5.83 8.13
N PHE A 986 -47.95 5.73 7.78
CA PHE A 986 -47.05 4.56 7.82
C PHE A 986 -46.82 3.94 9.23
N LYS A 987 -47.88 3.72 10.02
CA LYS A 987 -47.81 3.05 11.33
C LYS A 987 -47.45 1.58 11.14
N LYS A 988 -46.30 1.17 11.68
CA LYS A 988 -45.75 -0.21 11.60
C LYS A 988 -45.47 -0.70 10.16
N TRP A 989 -45.21 0.21 9.22
CA TRP A 989 -44.94 -0.11 7.80
C TRP A 989 -43.73 -1.02 7.58
N ARG A 990 -42.71 -0.89 8.44
CA ARG A 990 -41.57 -1.82 8.55
C ARG A 990 -41.36 -2.17 10.02
N THR A 991 -40.57 -3.21 10.27
CA THR A 991 -40.21 -3.61 11.63
C THR A 991 -39.37 -2.53 12.30
N ILE A 992 -39.79 -2.11 13.50
CA ILE A 992 -39.06 -1.15 14.36
C ILE A 992 -38.37 -1.86 15.54
N ASN A 993 -38.31 -3.19 15.48
CA ASN A 993 -38.07 -4.08 16.61
C ASN A 993 -36.76 -3.76 17.36
N THR A 994 -35.70 -3.40 16.63
CA THR A 994 -34.42 -2.96 17.23
C THR A 994 -34.62 -1.70 18.08
N GLY A 995 -35.29 -0.67 17.57
CA GLY A 995 -35.47 0.59 18.29
C GLY A 995 -36.54 0.50 19.40
N SER A 996 -37.52 -0.40 19.27
CA SER A 996 -38.58 -0.60 20.25
C SER A 996 -38.26 -1.58 21.38
N SER A 997 -37.09 -2.23 21.38
CA SER A 997 -36.67 -3.13 22.48
C SER A 997 -36.41 -2.34 23.77
N GLU A 998 -36.61 -2.98 24.94
CA GLU A 998 -36.54 -2.29 26.26
C GLU A 998 -35.22 -1.51 26.47
N ASP A 999 -34.08 -2.09 26.07
CA ASP A 999 -32.77 -1.45 26.16
C ASP A 999 -32.55 -0.28 25.19
N ASN A 1000 -33.36 -0.18 24.14
CA ASN A 1000 -33.28 0.89 23.15
C ASN A 1000 -34.38 1.94 23.32
N LYS A 1001 -35.52 1.63 23.97
CA LYS A 1001 -36.55 2.63 24.34
C LYS A 1001 -35.96 3.85 25.03
N LYS A 1002 -35.04 3.63 25.99
CA LYS A 1002 -34.32 4.70 26.74
C LYS A 1002 -33.38 5.57 25.88
N LYS A 1003 -33.13 5.19 24.63
CA LYS A 1003 -32.32 5.93 23.64
C LYS A 1003 -33.18 6.77 22.69
N ASN A 1004 -34.48 6.49 22.61
CA ASN A 1004 -35.43 7.22 21.78
C ASN A 1004 -35.95 8.44 22.55
N ARG A 1005 -35.82 9.66 21.99
CA ARG A 1005 -36.35 10.89 22.62
C ARG A 1005 -37.89 10.92 22.65
N TYR A 1006 -38.52 10.26 21.69
CA TYR A 1006 -39.96 10.10 21.56
C TYR A 1006 -40.27 8.62 21.31
N SER A 1007 -41.30 8.07 21.95
CA SER A 1007 -41.61 6.63 21.90
C SER A 1007 -42.34 6.18 20.64
N ASP A 1008 -42.82 7.13 19.83
CA ASP A 1008 -43.50 6.95 18.54
C ASP A 1008 -42.60 7.28 17.34
N VAL A 1009 -41.49 7.99 17.53
CA VAL A 1009 -40.49 8.30 16.50
C VAL A 1009 -39.30 7.35 16.62
N ILE A 1010 -39.47 6.13 16.09
CA ILE A 1010 -38.47 5.05 16.13
C ILE A 1010 -38.02 4.72 14.70
N PRO A 1011 -36.70 4.58 14.41
CA PRO A 1011 -36.22 4.18 13.11
C PRO A 1011 -36.67 2.75 12.75
N CYS A 1012 -36.98 2.54 11.48
CA CYS A 1012 -37.18 1.21 10.91
C CYS A 1012 -35.84 0.46 10.79
N GLN A 1013 -35.93 -0.87 10.80
CA GLN A 1013 -34.83 -1.77 10.41
C GLN A 1013 -34.54 -1.71 8.91
#